data_AF-A0A962MMA0-F1
#
_entry.id   AF-A0A962MMA0-F1
#
_cell.length_a   1.000
_cell.length_b   1.000
_cell.length_c   1.000
_cell.angle_alpha   90.00
_cell.angle_beta   90.00
_cell.angle_gamma   90.00
#
_symmetry.space_group_name_H-M   'P 1'
#
loop_
_entity.id
_entity.type
_entity.pdbx_description
1 polymer ?
#
loop_
_entity_poly.entity_id
_entity_poly.type
_entity_poly.pdbx_seq_one_letter_code
_entity_poly.pdbx_strand_id
1 'polypeptide(L)'
;MTTIAAIKPEISDEITSIFGGTDVDCSAAVSEYISESDWRVKANANTGYSNAGLINNVAGKVIANFWLDEIYAPEEGGAHRKGDIHIHDLDCLTGYCAGWSLRALLNEGFNGVDGRVSSRPPRHFREALGQMSNFLGILQSEWAGAQAFSSFDTYLAPYVFRDNLSFSEIKKAIRQFVYNLNVPARWGQSPFTNITLDITVPEDLADQIPTNNNLHLFKGLDDDDLLRRAQQRDMGLRSLEDTSFKHFLPEMEMIVIAYYEVMTEGDSSGKPFTFPIPTVNITEDFDWDSKVAQAIFDNTAKVGSSYFQNFVGSQWMEGENGQRERNPEAYSPGAVRSMCCRLQLDLRELLKRGNGLFGSAEMTGSLGVVTLNMARLGYRFKGDRTGLYKELDRLMDISKSTLEKKRAYVQKMYDRGLYPYTARYLPFFRNHFSTIGVNGMNEMVRNFTDDQHDLTDEQGIELSMEILDHMRARMIEYQEATGNLYNLEATPAEGTTYRFAKEDAKHYPGILQAGCGENIYYTNSSQIPAGHTDDPFEALELQNKLQCKYTGGTVLHLYMGEKLSCAEACKRFVKKVIENYQLPYITITPVFSTCETHGYLDGEQPECPHCGEETNVWTRVMGYFRPVASFNTGKKGEHKERKHFLERRIESADLFENA
;
A
#
# COMPACT_ATOMS: atom_id res chain seq x y z
N MET A 1 -18.36 -57.59 21.29
CA MET A 1 -17.48 -57.11 22.38
C MET A 1 -16.47 -56.20 21.72
N THR A 2 -16.47 -54.87 21.81
CA THR A 2 -17.06 -53.93 22.75
C THR A 2 -17.28 -52.62 21.98
N THR A 3 -18.45 -52.01 22.14
CA THR A 3 -18.94 -50.79 21.50
C THR A 3 -18.14 -49.55 21.91
N ILE A 4 -17.60 -48.79 20.94
CA ILE A 4 -17.17 -47.40 21.13
C ILE A 4 -18.41 -46.52 20.97
N ALA A 5 -19.21 -46.47 22.03
CA ALA A 5 -20.28 -45.51 22.24
C ALA A 5 -20.11 -44.99 23.68
N ALA A 6 -19.73 -43.71 23.79
CA ALA A 6 -19.34 -42.92 24.97
C ALA A 6 -17.89 -42.46 24.76
N ILE A 7 -17.63 -41.25 24.26
CA ILE A 7 -17.86 -39.98 24.95
C ILE A 7 -18.31 -38.94 23.91
N LYS A 8 -19.58 -38.54 23.94
CA LYS A 8 -19.96 -37.20 23.49
C LYS A 8 -19.67 -36.27 24.66
N PRO A 9 -18.89 -35.19 24.51
CA PRO A 9 -19.02 -34.09 25.46
C PRO A 9 -20.44 -33.56 25.29
N GLU A 10 -21.21 -33.53 26.37
CA GLU A 10 -22.36 -32.64 26.47
C GLU A 10 -21.82 -31.23 26.30
N ILE A 11 -21.93 -30.69 25.09
CA ILE A 11 -21.82 -29.26 24.86
C ILE A 11 -23.08 -28.69 25.47
N SER A 12 -22.96 -28.04 26.63
CA SER A 12 -24.02 -27.16 27.11
C SER A 12 -24.29 -26.11 26.03
N ASP A 13 -25.52 -26.03 25.54
CA ASP A 13 -25.99 -25.06 24.54
C ASP A 13 -26.01 -23.60 25.05
N GLU A 14 -25.29 -23.29 26.13
CA GLU A 14 -25.03 -21.93 26.58
C GLU A 14 -23.61 -21.54 26.16
N ILE A 15 -23.50 -20.83 25.03
CA ILE A 15 -22.34 -19.97 24.76
C ILE A 15 -22.51 -18.76 25.69
N THR A 16 -22.21 -18.92 26.98
CA THR A 16 -22.00 -17.77 27.87
C THR A 16 -20.64 -17.18 27.51
N SER A 17 -20.61 -15.94 27.02
CA SER A 17 -19.36 -15.19 26.94
C SER A 17 -18.75 -15.14 28.35
N ILE A 18 -17.47 -15.50 28.46
CA ILE A 18 -16.79 -15.66 29.76
C ILE A 18 -16.59 -14.29 30.42
N PHE A 19 -16.65 -13.22 29.62
CA PHE A 19 -16.64 -11.83 30.03
C PHE A 19 -17.95 -11.21 29.53
N GLY A 20 -18.66 -10.42 30.35
CA GLY A 20 -19.79 -9.65 29.85
C GLY A 20 -19.32 -8.75 28.72
N GLY A 21 -19.59 -9.14 27.47
CA GLY A 21 -19.09 -8.48 26.27
C GLY A 21 -19.73 -7.11 26.06
N THR A 22 -19.18 -6.32 25.12
CA THR A 22 -19.79 -5.05 24.74
C THR A 22 -21.11 -5.28 24.03
N ASP A 23 -22.21 -4.75 24.58
CA ASP A 23 -23.51 -4.75 23.93
C ASP A 23 -23.51 -3.82 22.70
N VAL A 24 -24.02 -4.33 21.57
CA VAL A 24 -24.20 -3.55 20.34
C VAL A 24 -25.70 -3.43 20.04
N ASP A 25 -26.26 -2.24 20.23
CA ASP A 25 -27.66 -1.96 19.90
C ASP A 25 -27.85 -1.88 18.38
N CYS A 26 -28.68 -2.79 17.83
CA CYS A 26 -28.92 -2.87 16.39
C CYS A 26 -29.63 -1.62 15.84
N SER A 27 -30.59 -1.05 16.57
CA SER A 27 -31.34 0.13 16.15
C SER A 27 -30.44 1.36 16.11
N ALA A 28 -29.57 1.55 17.11
CA ALA A 28 -28.59 2.62 17.16
C ALA A 28 -27.56 2.45 16.03
N ALA A 29 -26.98 1.26 15.86
CA ALA A 29 -25.95 1.01 14.85
C ALA A 29 -26.44 1.33 13.42
N VAL A 30 -27.69 0.95 13.10
CA VAL A 30 -28.32 1.25 11.81
C VAL A 30 -28.70 2.72 11.70
N SER A 31 -29.30 3.31 12.74
CA SER A 31 -29.74 4.71 12.71
C SER A 31 -28.56 5.69 12.60
N GLU A 32 -27.44 5.39 13.25
CA GLU A 32 -26.20 6.18 13.16
C GLU A 32 -25.66 6.23 11.73
N TYR A 33 -25.69 5.10 11.02
CA TYR A 33 -25.24 5.04 9.64
C TYR A 33 -26.18 5.80 8.70
N ILE A 34 -27.51 5.56 8.81
CA ILE A 34 -28.53 6.21 7.97
C ILE A 34 -28.51 7.73 8.15
N SER A 35 -28.22 8.21 9.36
CA SER A 35 -28.12 9.64 9.66
C SER A 35 -26.73 10.25 9.39
N GLU A 36 -25.74 9.45 8.97
CA GLU A 36 -24.33 9.85 8.83
C GLU A 36 -23.76 10.55 10.08
N SER A 37 -24.27 10.22 11.29
CA SER A 37 -23.91 10.91 12.53
C SER A 37 -22.60 10.42 13.16
N ASP A 38 -22.12 9.23 12.79
CA ASP A 38 -20.79 8.73 13.18
C ASP A 38 -19.76 9.06 12.10
N TRP A 39 -18.68 9.75 12.49
CA TRP A 39 -17.54 10.05 11.62
C TRP A 39 -16.93 8.79 10.97
N ARG A 40 -17.09 7.61 11.61
CA ARG A 40 -16.59 6.33 11.08
C ARG A 40 -17.22 5.95 9.73
N VAL A 41 -18.39 6.50 9.38
CA VAL A 41 -19.00 6.32 8.06
C VAL A 41 -18.07 6.81 6.94
N LYS A 42 -17.20 7.78 7.21
CA LYS A 42 -16.21 8.33 6.26
C LYS A 42 -14.77 8.02 6.66
N ALA A 43 -14.53 7.02 7.53
CA ALA A 43 -13.17 6.69 7.99
C ALA A 43 -12.23 6.23 6.85
N ASN A 44 -12.79 5.68 5.78
CA ASN A 44 -12.08 5.22 4.59
C ASN A 44 -12.73 5.85 3.34
N ALA A 45 -12.00 6.70 2.61
CA ALA A 45 -12.49 7.41 1.44
C ALA A 45 -12.81 6.49 0.24
N ASN A 46 -12.36 5.22 0.28
CA ASN A 46 -12.75 4.19 -0.69
C ASN A 46 -14.19 3.68 -0.49
N THR A 47 -14.81 3.95 0.68
CA THR A 47 -16.19 3.57 1.00
C THR A 47 -17.14 4.76 0.87
N GLY A 48 -18.33 4.51 0.30
CA GLY A 48 -19.39 5.52 0.15
C GLY A 48 -20.67 5.15 0.90
N TYR A 49 -21.51 6.15 1.18
CA TYR A 49 -22.84 5.93 1.74
C TYR A 49 -23.68 5.06 0.79
N SER A 50 -24.01 3.86 1.23
CA SER A 50 -24.74 2.88 0.43
C SER A 50 -25.30 1.75 1.29
N ASN A 51 -26.22 0.96 0.76
CA ASN A 51 -26.69 -0.25 1.45
C ASN A 51 -25.57 -1.26 1.73
N ALA A 52 -24.59 -1.38 0.83
CA ALA A 52 -23.43 -2.24 1.06
C ALA A 52 -22.53 -1.70 2.18
N GLY A 53 -22.32 -0.38 2.20
CA GLY A 53 -21.59 0.29 3.29
C GLY A 53 -22.29 0.14 4.65
N LEU A 54 -23.63 0.17 4.69
CA LEU A 54 -24.41 -0.08 5.91
C LEU A 54 -24.14 -1.49 6.46
N ILE A 55 -24.22 -2.51 5.61
CA ILE A 55 -23.98 -3.91 6.00
C ILE A 55 -22.56 -4.06 6.58
N ASN A 56 -21.56 -3.50 5.91
CA ASN A 56 -20.17 -3.55 6.37
C ASN A 56 -19.98 -2.79 7.68
N ASN A 57 -20.58 -1.61 7.84
CA ASN A 57 -20.46 -0.84 9.08
C ASN A 57 -21.02 -1.60 10.28
N VAL A 58 -22.21 -2.19 10.13
CA VAL A 58 -22.85 -2.96 11.21
C VAL A 58 -22.06 -4.23 11.53
N ALA A 59 -21.68 -5.01 10.51
CA ALA A 59 -20.87 -6.20 10.70
C ALA A 59 -19.51 -5.88 11.34
N GLY A 60 -18.87 -4.81 10.87
CA GLY A 60 -17.58 -4.34 11.39
C GLY A 60 -17.64 -3.92 12.85
N LYS A 61 -18.71 -3.22 13.29
CA LYS A 61 -18.92 -2.88 14.71
C LYS A 61 -19.00 -4.14 15.59
N VAL A 62 -19.69 -5.18 15.14
CA VAL A 62 -19.82 -6.44 15.89
C VAL A 62 -18.48 -7.17 15.97
N ILE A 63 -17.81 -7.35 14.82
CA ILE A 63 -16.53 -8.06 14.74
C ILE A 63 -15.44 -7.34 15.54
N ALA A 64 -15.41 -6.00 15.51
CA ALA A 64 -14.43 -5.23 16.25
C ALA A 64 -14.54 -5.41 17.76
N ASN A 65 -15.76 -5.45 18.30
CA ASN A 65 -15.94 -5.71 19.72
C ASN A 65 -15.63 -7.16 20.09
N PHE A 66 -15.93 -8.13 19.22
CA PHE A 66 -15.49 -9.51 19.43
C PHE A 66 -13.96 -9.62 19.54
N TRP A 67 -13.19 -8.95 18.67
CA TRP A 67 -11.74 -8.89 18.81
C TRP A 67 -11.31 -8.34 20.17
N LEU A 68 -11.86 -7.18 20.54
CA LEU A 68 -11.44 -6.42 21.72
C LEU A 68 -11.83 -7.08 23.04
N ASP A 69 -12.94 -7.84 23.06
CA ASP A 69 -13.52 -8.38 24.29
C ASP A 69 -13.21 -9.88 24.46
N GLU A 70 -13.11 -10.65 23.37
CA GLU A 70 -12.93 -12.12 23.43
C GLU A 70 -11.52 -12.58 23.05
N ILE A 71 -10.82 -11.86 22.16
CA ILE A 71 -9.51 -12.29 21.65
C ILE A 71 -8.37 -11.56 22.34
N TYR A 72 -8.51 -10.25 22.50
CA TYR A 72 -7.49 -9.42 23.13
C TYR A 72 -7.68 -9.37 24.65
N ALA A 73 -6.57 -9.19 25.36
CA ALA A 73 -6.62 -8.98 26.81
C ALA A 73 -7.24 -7.60 27.12
N PRO A 74 -7.83 -7.43 28.32
CA PRO A 74 -8.44 -6.16 28.71
C PRO A 74 -7.51 -4.95 28.59
N GLU A 75 -6.21 -5.12 28.81
CA GLU A 75 -5.22 -4.03 28.64
C GLU A 75 -5.06 -3.62 27.17
N GLU A 76 -4.99 -4.58 26.25
CA GLU A 76 -4.87 -4.34 24.81
C GLU A 76 -6.13 -3.65 24.26
N GLY A 77 -7.31 -4.20 24.61
CA GLY A 77 -8.59 -3.61 24.26
C GLY A 77 -8.77 -2.22 24.86
N GLY A 78 -8.35 -2.04 26.11
CA GLY A 78 -8.34 -0.76 26.80
C GLY A 78 -7.44 0.28 26.13
N ALA A 79 -6.21 -0.08 25.77
CA ALA A 79 -5.25 0.79 25.09
C ALA A 79 -5.77 1.23 23.71
N HIS A 80 -6.40 0.33 22.97
CA HIS A 80 -7.10 0.69 21.73
C HIS A 80 -8.23 1.69 22.02
N ARG A 81 -9.18 1.33 22.89
CA ARG A 81 -10.39 2.14 23.15
C ARG A 81 -10.07 3.55 23.67
N LYS A 82 -9.04 3.68 24.50
CA LYS A 82 -8.55 4.97 25.01
C LYS A 82 -7.76 5.77 23.99
N GLY A 83 -7.29 5.16 22.90
CA GLY A 83 -6.47 5.82 21.88
C GLY A 83 -4.98 5.92 22.21
N ASP A 84 -4.46 5.06 23.10
CA ASP A 84 -3.01 4.94 23.32
C ASP A 84 -2.34 4.26 22.12
N ILE A 85 -3.04 3.28 21.54
CA ILE A 85 -2.71 2.62 20.28
C ILE A 85 -3.94 2.57 19.38
N HIS A 86 -3.72 2.26 18.11
CA HIS A 86 -4.75 1.90 17.15
C HIS A 86 -4.43 0.54 16.55
N ILE A 87 -5.36 -0.39 16.71
CA ILE A 87 -5.28 -1.72 16.11
C ILE A 87 -6.10 -1.62 14.84
N HIS A 88 -5.46 -1.81 13.68
CA HIS A 88 -6.11 -1.62 12.39
C HIS A 88 -6.98 -2.83 12.01
N ASP A 89 -8.01 -2.55 11.20
CA ASP A 89 -8.89 -3.53 10.55
C ASP A 89 -9.53 -4.54 11.52
N LEU A 90 -10.05 -4.01 12.63
CA LEU A 90 -10.86 -4.78 13.58
C LEU A 90 -12.24 -5.13 13.03
N ASP A 91 -12.67 -4.54 11.93
CA ASP A 91 -13.95 -4.81 11.29
C ASP A 91 -14.00 -6.17 10.55
N CYS A 92 -12.86 -6.82 10.35
CA CYS A 92 -12.76 -8.14 9.72
C CYS A 92 -12.07 -9.16 10.64
N LEU A 93 -12.52 -10.42 10.62
CA LEU A 93 -11.82 -11.54 11.27
C LEU A 93 -10.77 -12.12 10.33
N THR A 94 -9.75 -11.34 9.95
CA THR A 94 -8.70 -11.81 9.02
C THR A 94 -7.39 -11.03 9.14
N GLY A 95 -6.38 -11.40 8.33
CA GLY A 95 -5.11 -10.68 8.18
C GLY A 95 -5.27 -9.33 7.48
N TYR A 96 -4.20 -8.52 7.49
CA TYR A 96 -4.24 -7.17 6.93
C TYR A 96 -4.10 -7.19 5.40
N CYS A 97 -2.91 -7.40 4.86
CA CYS A 97 -2.68 -7.35 3.41
C CYS A 97 -1.88 -8.56 2.93
N ALA A 98 -2.01 -8.85 1.64
CA ALA A 98 -1.32 -9.96 1.00
C ALA A 98 -0.95 -9.62 -0.46
N GLY A 99 0.28 -9.92 -0.83
CA GLY A 99 0.67 -10.05 -2.23
C GLY A 99 0.75 -11.52 -2.62
N TRP A 100 0.47 -11.75 -3.90
CA TRP A 100 0.18 -13.07 -4.44
C TRP A 100 1.13 -13.41 -5.59
N SER A 101 1.45 -14.71 -5.73
CA SER A 101 2.22 -15.18 -6.87
C SER A 101 1.34 -15.18 -8.12
N LEU A 102 1.54 -14.17 -8.97
CA LEU A 102 0.91 -14.14 -10.30
C LEU A 102 1.34 -15.35 -11.12
N ARG A 103 2.60 -15.78 -10.99
CA ARG A 103 3.11 -17.01 -11.60
C ARG A 103 2.29 -18.23 -11.20
N ALA A 104 1.98 -18.41 -9.92
CA ALA A 104 1.18 -19.55 -9.45
C ALA A 104 -0.23 -19.52 -10.08
N LEU A 105 -0.88 -18.35 -10.09
CA LEU A 105 -2.19 -18.18 -10.73
C LEU A 105 -2.16 -18.50 -12.23
N LEU A 106 -1.15 -18.01 -12.96
CA LEU A 106 -1.00 -18.23 -14.39
C LEU A 106 -0.60 -19.67 -14.75
N ASN A 107 0.18 -20.32 -13.89
CA ASN A 107 0.63 -21.70 -14.08
C ASN A 107 -0.45 -22.71 -13.75
N GLU A 108 -1.25 -22.48 -12.70
CA GLU A 108 -2.19 -23.46 -12.16
C GLU A 108 -3.65 -23.14 -12.51
N GLY A 109 -3.99 -21.88 -12.78
CA GLY A 109 -5.36 -21.39 -12.90
C GLY A 109 -5.99 -21.07 -11.55
N PHE A 110 -7.18 -20.48 -11.57
CA PHE A 110 -7.99 -20.16 -10.39
C PHE A 110 -8.93 -21.31 -10.00
N ASN A 111 -8.49 -22.21 -9.12
CA ASN A 111 -9.15 -23.48 -8.81
C ASN A 111 -8.87 -24.00 -7.40
N GLY A 112 -9.30 -25.23 -7.11
CA GLY A 112 -8.87 -25.97 -5.93
C GLY A 112 -9.64 -25.66 -4.65
N VAL A 113 -10.78 -24.98 -4.76
CA VAL A 113 -11.74 -24.77 -3.67
C VAL A 113 -12.99 -25.60 -3.92
N ASP A 114 -13.31 -26.49 -2.97
CA ASP A 114 -14.45 -27.40 -3.10
C ASP A 114 -15.80 -26.67 -3.15
N GLY A 115 -16.73 -27.19 -3.93
CA GLY A 115 -18.04 -26.57 -4.17
C GLY A 115 -18.00 -25.23 -4.93
N ARG A 116 -16.85 -24.82 -5.47
CA ARG A 116 -16.67 -23.60 -6.27
C ARG A 116 -16.22 -23.92 -7.69
N VAL A 117 -16.54 -23.01 -8.62
CA VAL A 117 -16.08 -23.12 -10.00
C VAL A 117 -14.55 -23.04 -10.04
N SER A 118 -13.93 -23.92 -10.82
CA SER A 118 -12.49 -23.98 -11.02
C SER A 118 -12.15 -23.66 -12.47
N SER A 119 -11.17 -22.79 -12.69
CA SER A 119 -10.58 -22.53 -14.01
C SER A 119 -9.29 -23.33 -14.22
N ARG A 120 -9.04 -23.66 -15.48
CA ARG A 120 -7.72 -24.14 -15.94
C ARG A 120 -6.75 -22.96 -16.02
N PRO A 121 -5.43 -23.21 -16.08
CA PRO A 121 -4.47 -22.13 -16.31
C PRO A 121 -4.79 -21.42 -17.64
N PRO A 122 -4.77 -20.07 -17.65
CA PRO A 122 -5.09 -19.30 -18.84
C PRO A 122 -4.11 -19.62 -19.98
N ARG A 123 -4.59 -19.54 -21.22
CA ARG A 123 -3.76 -19.68 -22.43
C ARG A 123 -3.71 -18.42 -23.27
N HIS A 124 -4.64 -17.49 -23.03
CA HIS A 124 -4.79 -16.25 -23.77
C HIS A 124 -4.69 -15.03 -22.85
N PHE A 125 -4.24 -13.89 -23.37
CA PHE A 125 -4.00 -12.66 -22.59
C PHE A 125 -5.28 -12.18 -21.88
N ARG A 126 -6.42 -12.23 -22.57
CA ARG A 126 -7.73 -11.86 -22.00
C ARG A 126 -8.18 -12.83 -20.90
N GLU A 127 -7.85 -14.11 -21.02
CA GLU A 127 -8.16 -15.10 -19.98
C GLU A 127 -7.30 -14.85 -18.73
N ALA A 128 -6.02 -14.54 -18.91
CA ALA A 128 -5.10 -14.22 -17.82
C ALA A 128 -5.62 -13.01 -17.03
N LEU A 129 -5.91 -11.88 -17.69
CA LEU A 129 -6.47 -10.69 -17.06
C LEU A 129 -7.82 -10.95 -16.38
N GLY A 130 -8.69 -11.74 -17.00
CA GLY A 130 -9.98 -12.11 -16.42
C GLY A 130 -9.84 -12.94 -15.13
N GLN A 131 -8.92 -13.90 -15.10
CA GLN A 131 -8.62 -14.68 -13.90
C GLN A 131 -7.99 -13.79 -12.81
N MET A 132 -7.11 -12.85 -13.17
CA MET A 132 -6.53 -11.88 -12.23
C MET A 132 -7.58 -10.99 -11.58
N SER A 133 -8.51 -10.40 -12.36
CA SER A 133 -9.60 -9.58 -11.79
C SER A 133 -10.46 -10.38 -10.81
N ASN A 134 -10.84 -11.61 -11.19
CA ASN A 134 -11.64 -12.48 -10.33
C ASN A 134 -10.88 -12.86 -9.05
N PHE A 135 -9.60 -13.18 -9.17
CA PHE A 135 -8.75 -13.53 -8.05
C PHE A 135 -8.66 -12.38 -7.04
N LEU A 136 -8.24 -11.20 -7.49
CA LEU A 136 -8.10 -10.02 -6.63
C LEU A 136 -9.44 -9.61 -5.99
N GLY A 137 -10.53 -9.66 -6.77
CA GLY A 137 -11.87 -9.34 -6.27
C GLY A 137 -12.39 -10.32 -5.22
N ILE A 138 -12.09 -11.61 -5.34
CA ILE A 138 -12.49 -12.62 -4.34
C ILE A 138 -11.62 -12.53 -3.09
N LEU A 139 -10.30 -12.37 -3.23
CA LEU A 139 -9.41 -12.36 -2.05
C LEU A 139 -9.54 -11.10 -1.20
N GLN A 140 -10.06 -10.01 -1.77
CA GLN A 140 -10.52 -8.85 -0.99
C GLN A 140 -11.59 -9.21 0.05
N SER A 141 -12.30 -10.34 -0.08
CA SER A 141 -13.26 -10.81 0.93
C SER A 141 -12.64 -11.71 2.01
N GLU A 142 -11.41 -12.17 1.81
CA GLU A 142 -10.67 -12.97 2.79
C GLU A 142 -9.55 -12.16 3.47
N TRP A 143 -9.32 -10.91 3.08
CA TRP A 143 -8.28 -10.02 3.61
C TRP A 143 -8.81 -8.60 3.74
N ALA A 144 -8.38 -7.85 4.75
CA ALA A 144 -8.94 -6.52 5.00
C ALA A 144 -8.39 -5.42 4.06
N GLY A 145 -7.10 -5.50 3.74
CA GLY A 145 -6.32 -4.50 3.03
C GLY A 145 -5.97 -4.89 1.60
N ALA A 146 -4.84 -4.35 1.13
CA ALA A 146 -4.44 -4.42 -0.28
C ALA A 146 -4.11 -5.84 -0.75
N GLN A 147 -4.46 -6.11 -2.01
CA GLN A 147 -4.16 -7.32 -2.76
C GLN A 147 -3.20 -6.96 -3.92
N ALA A 148 -2.01 -7.55 -3.96
CA ALA A 148 -0.97 -7.16 -4.91
C ALA A 148 -0.50 -8.29 -5.82
N PHE A 149 -0.14 -7.93 -7.06
CA PHE A 149 0.67 -8.77 -7.95
C PHE A 149 1.98 -8.05 -8.32
N SER A 150 3.10 -8.76 -8.27
CA SER A 150 4.38 -8.28 -8.79
C SER A 150 4.61 -8.72 -10.24
N SER A 151 5.48 -8.03 -10.96
CA SER A 151 5.94 -8.41 -12.31
C SER A 151 4.80 -8.58 -13.32
N PHE A 152 3.85 -7.65 -13.29
CA PHE A 152 2.61 -7.70 -14.07
C PHE A 152 2.87 -7.76 -15.57
N ASP A 153 3.72 -6.88 -16.07
CA ASP A 153 4.14 -6.78 -17.47
C ASP A 153 4.97 -7.98 -17.90
N THR A 154 5.97 -8.37 -17.11
CA THR A 154 6.84 -9.52 -17.41
C THR A 154 6.04 -10.82 -17.53
N TYR A 155 5.16 -11.12 -16.58
CA TYR A 155 4.41 -12.37 -16.57
C TYR A 155 3.32 -12.43 -17.66
N LEU A 156 2.80 -11.28 -18.11
CA LEU A 156 1.74 -11.23 -19.12
C LEU A 156 2.26 -11.11 -20.57
N ALA A 157 3.48 -10.62 -20.77
CA ALA A 157 4.09 -10.43 -22.09
C ALA A 157 4.09 -11.69 -22.98
N PRO A 158 4.38 -12.91 -22.48
CA PRO A 158 4.32 -14.14 -23.27
C PRO A 158 2.93 -14.41 -23.87
N TYR A 159 1.85 -14.02 -23.19
CA TYR A 159 0.48 -14.22 -23.66
C TYR A 159 0.14 -13.26 -24.81
N VAL A 160 0.63 -12.03 -24.74
CA VAL A 160 0.51 -11.06 -25.85
C VAL A 160 1.24 -11.55 -27.09
N PHE A 161 2.45 -12.11 -26.91
CA PHE A 161 3.24 -12.67 -28.01
C PHE A 161 2.52 -13.87 -28.64
N ARG A 162 2.07 -14.81 -27.81
CA ARG A 162 1.34 -16.02 -28.22
C ARG A 162 0.08 -15.70 -29.01
N ASP A 163 -0.69 -14.72 -28.55
CA ASP A 163 -1.95 -14.32 -29.19
C ASP A 163 -1.72 -13.41 -30.40
N ASN A 164 -0.47 -13.01 -30.68
CA ASN A 164 -0.08 -12.09 -31.75
C ASN A 164 -0.92 -10.79 -31.74
N LEU A 165 -1.15 -10.22 -30.56
CA LEU A 165 -2.08 -9.11 -30.39
C LEU A 165 -1.52 -7.80 -30.94
N SER A 166 -2.39 -7.03 -31.58
CA SER A 166 -2.12 -5.62 -31.88
C SER A 166 -2.22 -4.75 -30.62
N PHE A 167 -1.57 -3.59 -30.63
CA PHE A 167 -1.67 -2.61 -29.55
C PHE A 167 -3.14 -2.24 -29.21
N SER A 168 -4.01 -2.13 -30.22
CA SER A 168 -5.44 -1.84 -30.00
C SER A 168 -6.14 -2.93 -29.19
N GLU A 169 -5.81 -4.19 -29.41
CA GLU A 169 -6.38 -5.32 -28.68
C GLU A 169 -5.85 -5.40 -27.25
N ILE A 170 -4.54 -5.16 -27.07
CA ILE A 170 -3.90 -5.07 -25.75
C ILE A 170 -4.59 -3.96 -24.93
N LYS A 171 -4.71 -2.75 -25.49
CA LYS A 171 -5.34 -1.61 -24.82
C LYS A 171 -6.80 -1.87 -24.45
N LYS A 172 -7.58 -2.52 -25.32
CA LYS A 172 -8.97 -2.91 -24.99
C LYS A 172 -9.04 -3.93 -23.85
N ALA A 173 -8.13 -4.90 -23.82
CA ALA A 173 -8.09 -5.90 -22.77
C ALA A 173 -7.65 -5.30 -21.42
N ILE A 174 -6.62 -4.44 -21.42
CA ILE A 174 -6.18 -3.70 -20.23
C ILE A 174 -7.28 -2.74 -19.74
N ARG A 175 -7.97 -2.04 -20.63
CA ARG A 175 -9.12 -1.21 -20.26
C ARG A 175 -10.17 -2.04 -19.53
N GLN A 176 -10.55 -3.19 -20.07
CA GLN A 176 -11.51 -4.07 -19.39
C GLN A 176 -11.02 -4.50 -18.00
N PHE A 177 -9.74 -4.83 -17.86
CA PHE A 177 -9.14 -5.19 -16.57
C PHE A 177 -9.21 -4.04 -15.55
N VAL A 178 -8.83 -2.83 -15.95
CA VAL A 178 -8.88 -1.63 -15.09
C VAL A 178 -10.31 -1.32 -14.66
N TYR A 179 -11.28 -1.33 -15.58
CA TYR A 179 -12.68 -1.08 -15.24
C TYR A 179 -13.22 -2.12 -14.25
N ASN A 180 -12.90 -3.41 -14.43
CA ASN A 180 -13.34 -4.47 -13.51
C ASN A 180 -12.80 -4.28 -12.08
N LEU A 181 -11.67 -3.60 -11.91
CA LEU A 181 -11.08 -3.32 -10.59
C LEU A 181 -11.56 -2.00 -9.97
N ASN A 182 -12.25 -1.13 -10.73
CA ASN A 182 -12.73 0.16 -10.23
C ASN A 182 -14.24 0.22 -10.06
N VAL A 183 -15.02 -0.70 -10.66
CA VAL A 183 -16.46 -0.77 -10.44
C VAL A 183 -16.73 -1.58 -9.16
N PRO A 184 -17.26 -0.97 -8.09
CA PRO A 184 -17.45 -1.66 -6.82
C PRO A 184 -18.50 -2.76 -6.95
N ALA A 185 -18.19 -3.94 -6.43
CA ALA A 185 -19.11 -5.06 -6.39
C ALA A 185 -19.97 -5.04 -5.10
N ARG A 186 -20.43 -6.21 -4.66
CA ARG A 186 -21.40 -6.42 -3.57
C ARG A 186 -21.07 -5.73 -2.23
N TRP A 187 -19.80 -5.44 -1.96
CA TRP A 187 -19.33 -4.84 -0.70
C TRP A 187 -19.24 -3.31 -0.74
N GLY A 188 -19.64 -2.66 -1.85
CA GLY A 188 -19.71 -1.20 -1.93
C GLY A 188 -18.35 -0.48 -1.98
N GLN A 189 -17.27 -1.24 -2.11
CA GLN A 189 -15.89 -0.77 -2.21
C GLN A 189 -15.20 -1.50 -3.37
N SER A 190 -14.42 -0.77 -4.15
CA SER A 190 -13.56 -1.35 -5.18
C SER A 190 -12.35 -2.01 -4.50
N PRO A 191 -11.93 -3.20 -4.94
CA PRO A 191 -10.84 -3.93 -4.28
C PRO A 191 -9.57 -3.09 -4.29
N PHE A 192 -8.93 -3.01 -3.13
CA PHE A 192 -7.68 -2.26 -3.00
C PHE A 192 -6.59 -3.09 -3.66
N THR A 193 -6.20 -2.72 -4.88
CA THR A 193 -5.28 -3.51 -5.69
C THR A 193 -4.03 -2.74 -6.08
N ASN A 194 -2.91 -3.45 -6.12
CA ASN A 194 -1.61 -2.94 -6.52
C ASN A 194 -1.01 -3.86 -7.60
N ILE A 195 -0.31 -3.25 -8.55
CA ILE A 195 0.55 -3.96 -9.51
C ILE A 195 1.94 -3.35 -9.51
N THR A 196 2.97 -4.19 -9.61
CA THR A 196 4.34 -3.74 -9.87
C THR A 196 4.67 -3.95 -11.34
N LEU A 197 5.24 -2.92 -11.97
CA LEU A 197 5.72 -2.92 -13.34
C LEU A 197 7.25 -2.98 -13.31
N ASP A 198 7.81 -3.99 -13.97
CA ASP A 198 9.25 -4.20 -14.02
C ASP A 198 9.93 -3.28 -15.05
N ILE A 199 9.23 -2.97 -16.16
CA ILE A 199 9.68 -2.13 -17.29
C ILE A 199 10.80 -2.79 -18.10
N THR A 200 11.89 -3.19 -17.44
CA THR A 200 12.95 -4.03 -17.99
C THR A 200 12.78 -5.46 -17.51
N VAL A 201 13.30 -6.44 -18.26
CA VAL A 201 13.17 -7.85 -17.86
C VAL A 201 14.04 -8.09 -16.61
N PRO A 202 13.46 -8.50 -15.47
CA PRO A 202 14.25 -8.74 -14.27
C PRO A 202 15.26 -9.87 -14.46
N GLU A 203 16.47 -9.69 -13.93
CA GLU A 203 17.57 -10.67 -14.06
C GLU A 203 17.17 -12.04 -13.49
N ASP A 204 16.44 -12.07 -12.37
CA ASP A 204 15.96 -13.31 -11.75
C ASP A 204 14.91 -14.05 -12.60
N LEU A 205 14.22 -13.36 -13.50
CA LEU A 205 13.19 -13.92 -14.39
C LEU A 205 13.68 -14.16 -15.82
N ALA A 206 14.73 -13.48 -16.29
CA ALA A 206 15.14 -13.42 -17.69
C ALA A 206 15.28 -14.79 -18.39
N ASP A 207 15.91 -15.75 -17.73
CA ASP A 207 16.13 -17.11 -18.26
C ASP A 207 15.05 -18.12 -17.85
N GLN A 208 14.05 -17.70 -17.07
CA GLN A 208 12.93 -18.57 -16.72
C GLN A 208 11.94 -18.68 -17.88
N ILE A 209 11.33 -19.85 -17.99
CA ILE A 209 10.29 -20.10 -19.00
C ILE A 209 8.92 -19.62 -18.50
N PRO A 210 8.06 -19.10 -19.39
CA PRO A 210 6.64 -18.93 -19.08
C PRO A 210 5.97 -20.30 -18.95
N THR A 211 5.18 -20.51 -17.89
CA THR A 211 4.64 -21.84 -17.55
C THR A 211 3.13 -21.94 -17.61
N ASN A 212 2.61 -23.08 -18.09
CA ASN A 212 1.23 -23.54 -17.98
C ASN A 212 1.24 -25.01 -17.54
N ASN A 213 0.70 -25.32 -16.35
CA ASN A 213 0.75 -26.65 -15.72
C ASN A 213 2.18 -27.23 -15.64
N ASN A 214 3.15 -26.42 -15.19
CA ASN A 214 4.58 -26.78 -15.08
C ASN A 214 5.25 -27.15 -16.41
N LEU A 215 4.59 -26.88 -17.53
CA LEU A 215 5.12 -27.03 -18.87
C LEU A 215 5.32 -25.65 -19.49
N HIS A 216 6.14 -25.58 -20.54
CA HIS A 216 6.29 -24.35 -21.30
C HIS A 216 4.92 -23.86 -21.81
N LEU A 217 4.62 -22.56 -21.70
CA LEU A 217 3.35 -21.99 -22.15
C LEU A 217 3.09 -22.37 -23.61
N PHE A 218 4.12 -22.32 -24.45
CA PHE A 218 4.07 -22.63 -25.88
C PHE A 218 4.17 -24.12 -26.22
N LYS A 219 4.15 -25.01 -25.23
CA LYS A 219 4.25 -26.45 -25.49
C LYS A 219 3.14 -26.95 -26.40
N GLY A 220 3.54 -27.64 -27.47
CA GLY A 220 2.63 -28.16 -28.49
C GLY A 220 1.95 -27.09 -29.33
N LEU A 221 2.51 -25.87 -29.39
CA LEU A 221 2.13 -24.85 -30.36
C LEU A 221 3.14 -24.83 -31.51
N ASP A 222 2.70 -25.28 -32.68
CA ASP A 222 3.48 -25.23 -33.92
C ASP A 222 2.99 -24.04 -34.77
N ASP A 223 3.72 -22.92 -34.73
CA ASP A 223 3.42 -21.70 -35.47
C ASP A 223 4.71 -21.10 -36.06
N ASP A 224 4.87 -21.27 -37.38
CA ASP A 224 6.05 -20.82 -38.12
C ASP A 224 6.22 -19.29 -38.13
N ASP A 225 5.12 -18.53 -38.03
CA ASP A 225 5.16 -17.07 -38.01
C ASP A 225 5.68 -16.57 -36.66
N LEU A 226 5.15 -17.14 -35.57
CA LEU A 226 5.63 -16.85 -34.22
C LEU A 226 7.08 -17.29 -34.04
N LEU A 227 7.46 -18.47 -34.53
CA LEU A 227 8.85 -18.93 -34.44
C LEU A 227 9.79 -17.99 -35.19
N ARG A 228 9.43 -17.56 -36.40
CA ARG A 228 10.21 -16.58 -37.17
C ARG A 228 10.34 -15.24 -36.43
N ARG A 229 9.27 -14.75 -35.79
CA ARG A 229 9.32 -13.54 -34.96
C ARG A 229 10.22 -13.70 -33.75
N ALA A 230 10.20 -14.86 -33.09
CA ALA A 230 11.11 -15.16 -32.00
C ALA A 230 12.57 -15.21 -32.48
N GLN A 231 12.82 -15.84 -33.63
CA GLN A 231 14.15 -15.95 -34.24
C GLN A 231 14.75 -14.61 -34.70
N GLN A 232 13.91 -13.62 -35.02
CA GLN A 232 14.37 -12.25 -35.25
C GLN A 232 14.98 -11.60 -34.00
N ARG A 233 14.61 -12.09 -32.81
CA ARG A 233 15.13 -11.63 -31.51
C ARG A 233 16.33 -12.47 -31.07
N ASP A 234 16.25 -13.79 -31.27
CA ASP A 234 17.34 -14.72 -31.01
C ASP A 234 17.37 -15.85 -32.06
N MET A 235 18.35 -15.78 -32.96
CA MET A 235 18.57 -16.77 -34.04
C MET A 235 18.90 -18.18 -33.53
N GLY A 236 19.23 -18.34 -32.24
CA GLY A 236 19.50 -19.62 -31.60
C GLY A 236 18.26 -20.46 -31.33
N LEU A 237 17.07 -19.86 -31.34
CA LEU A 237 15.80 -20.53 -31.03
C LEU A 237 15.42 -21.53 -32.13
N ARG A 238 15.22 -22.79 -31.76
CA ARG A 238 14.82 -23.89 -32.66
C ARG A 238 13.33 -24.18 -32.60
N SER A 239 12.70 -23.87 -31.46
CA SER A 239 11.28 -24.02 -31.20
C SER A 239 10.77 -22.88 -30.33
N LEU A 240 9.45 -22.70 -30.27
CA LEU A 240 8.84 -21.74 -29.34
C LEU A 240 9.07 -22.14 -27.86
N GLU A 241 9.34 -23.43 -27.58
CA GLU A 241 9.66 -23.93 -26.24
C GLU A 241 11.08 -23.53 -25.77
N ASP A 242 11.92 -22.99 -26.66
CA ASP A 242 13.25 -22.47 -26.30
C ASP A 242 13.20 -21.03 -25.75
N THR A 243 12.02 -20.40 -25.77
CA THR A 243 11.87 -19.01 -25.31
C THR A 243 11.82 -18.89 -23.79
N SER A 244 12.47 -17.88 -23.24
CA SER A 244 12.34 -17.43 -21.85
C SER A 244 11.85 -15.97 -21.77
N PHE A 245 11.58 -15.45 -20.56
CA PHE A 245 11.05 -14.09 -20.37
C PHE A 245 11.84 -12.98 -21.08
N LYS A 246 13.17 -13.12 -21.21
CA LYS A 246 14.02 -12.13 -21.92
C LYS A 246 13.63 -11.88 -23.38
N HIS A 247 12.90 -12.81 -24.01
CA HIS A 247 12.52 -12.66 -25.41
C HIS A 247 11.23 -11.84 -25.61
N PHE A 248 10.54 -11.40 -24.55
CA PHE A 248 9.23 -10.75 -24.65
C PHE A 248 9.22 -9.26 -24.25
N LEU A 249 10.38 -8.60 -24.20
CA LEU A 249 10.47 -7.17 -23.89
C LEU A 249 9.54 -6.28 -24.74
N PRO A 250 9.42 -6.45 -26.07
CA PRO A 250 8.49 -5.62 -26.86
C PRO A 250 7.03 -5.74 -26.43
N GLU A 251 6.62 -6.92 -25.95
CA GLU A 251 5.27 -7.13 -25.43
C GLU A 251 5.08 -6.52 -24.04
N MET A 252 6.10 -6.53 -23.18
CA MET A 252 6.10 -5.80 -21.91
C MET A 252 5.87 -4.31 -22.14
N GLU A 253 6.63 -3.69 -23.06
CA GLU A 253 6.50 -2.27 -23.41
C GLU A 253 5.07 -1.93 -23.86
N MET A 254 4.49 -2.75 -24.74
CA MET A 254 3.11 -2.55 -25.20
C MET A 254 2.09 -2.63 -24.07
N ILE A 255 2.26 -3.55 -23.11
CA ILE A 255 1.38 -3.68 -21.94
C ILE A 255 1.46 -2.41 -21.08
N VAL A 256 2.69 -1.95 -20.77
CA VAL A 256 2.90 -0.77 -19.92
C VAL A 256 2.33 0.48 -20.57
N ILE A 257 2.63 0.73 -21.85
CA ILE A 257 2.09 1.88 -22.59
C ILE A 257 0.57 1.81 -22.62
N ALA A 258 -0.02 0.66 -22.94
CA ALA A 258 -1.47 0.49 -22.97
C ALA A 258 -2.12 0.77 -21.60
N TYR A 259 -1.49 0.32 -20.51
CA TYR A 259 -1.94 0.57 -19.15
C TYR A 259 -1.93 2.07 -18.81
N TYR A 260 -0.82 2.76 -19.07
CA TYR A 260 -0.73 4.19 -18.77
C TYR A 260 -1.61 5.06 -19.66
N GLU A 261 -1.81 4.69 -20.93
CA GLU A 261 -2.79 5.38 -21.78
C GLU A 261 -4.21 5.25 -21.19
N VAL A 262 -4.62 4.05 -20.74
CA VAL A 262 -5.93 3.84 -20.09
C VAL A 262 -6.04 4.65 -18.79
N MET A 263 -5.01 4.64 -17.94
CA MET A 263 -5.00 5.40 -16.69
C MET A 263 -5.03 6.91 -16.91
N THR A 264 -4.50 7.40 -18.04
CA THR A 264 -4.45 8.84 -18.40
C THR A 264 -5.75 9.32 -19.05
N GLU A 265 -6.42 8.44 -19.81
CA GLU A 265 -7.74 8.67 -20.39
C GLU A 265 -8.81 8.83 -19.30
N GLY A 266 -8.77 7.97 -18.27
CA GLY A 266 -9.78 7.94 -17.22
C GLY A 266 -11.08 7.24 -17.63
N ASP A 267 -12.13 7.43 -16.84
CA ASP A 267 -13.45 6.87 -17.09
C ASP A 267 -14.18 7.57 -18.25
N SER A 268 -15.45 7.25 -18.50
CA SER A 268 -16.24 7.86 -19.56
C SER A 268 -16.39 9.39 -19.46
N SER A 269 -16.13 9.96 -18.29
CA SER A 269 -16.12 11.41 -18.02
C SER A 269 -14.71 11.99 -17.84
N GLY A 270 -13.66 11.18 -18.08
CA GLY A 270 -12.28 11.57 -17.88
C GLY A 270 -11.85 11.62 -16.41
N LYS A 271 -12.64 11.03 -15.47
CA LYS A 271 -12.24 10.92 -14.06
C LYS A 271 -11.13 9.88 -13.91
N PRO A 272 -10.17 10.10 -13.00
CA PRO A 272 -9.06 9.18 -12.81
C PRO A 272 -9.54 7.82 -12.28
N PHE A 273 -8.86 6.74 -12.67
CA PHE A 273 -9.00 5.45 -12.00
C PHE A 273 -8.17 5.44 -10.72
N THR A 274 -8.70 4.82 -9.66
CA THR A 274 -7.99 4.64 -8.40
C THR A 274 -7.11 3.39 -8.42
N PHE A 275 -7.57 2.32 -9.08
CA PHE A 275 -6.97 0.99 -9.03
C PHE A 275 -6.71 0.39 -10.43
N PRO A 276 -5.89 -0.66 -10.54
CA PRO A 276 -4.86 -1.00 -9.56
C PRO A 276 -3.85 0.13 -9.48
N ILE A 277 -3.23 0.34 -8.32
CA ILE A 277 -2.18 1.34 -8.15
C ILE A 277 -0.88 0.79 -8.74
N PRO A 278 -0.26 1.49 -9.70
CA PRO A 278 1.00 1.06 -10.28
C PRO A 278 2.20 1.48 -9.44
N THR A 279 3.08 0.52 -9.17
CA THR A 279 4.44 0.76 -8.65
C THR A 279 5.43 0.55 -9.79
N VAL A 280 6.26 1.56 -10.06
CA VAL A 280 7.32 1.55 -11.05
C VAL A 280 8.66 1.43 -10.32
N ASN A 281 9.41 0.38 -10.64
CA ASN A 281 10.76 0.20 -10.14
C ASN A 281 11.71 1.02 -11.02
N ILE A 282 12.43 1.97 -10.42
CA ILE A 282 13.46 2.74 -11.14
C ILE A 282 14.82 2.20 -10.73
N THR A 283 15.44 1.48 -11.66
CA THR A 283 16.76 0.86 -11.57
C THR A 283 17.77 1.63 -12.42
N GLU A 284 19.06 1.30 -12.31
CA GLU A 284 20.13 1.99 -13.06
C GLU A 284 20.01 1.81 -14.59
N ASP A 285 19.37 0.73 -15.05
CA ASP A 285 19.11 0.42 -16.45
C ASP A 285 17.81 1.00 -17.01
N PHE A 286 17.07 1.82 -16.22
CA PHE A 286 15.83 2.44 -16.67
C PHE A 286 16.07 3.41 -17.85
N ASP A 287 15.48 3.10 -19.01
CA ASP A 287 15.56 3.96 -20.20
C ASP A 287 14.58 5.14 -20.11
N TRP A 288 15.11 6.28 -19.67
CA TRP A 288 14.40 7.56 -19.53
C TRP A 288 13.88 8.14 -20.84
N ASP A 289 14.40 7.73 -21.99
CA ASP A 289 14.03 8.28 -23.30
C ASP A 289 13.14 7.31 -24.11
N SER A 290 12.76 6.18 -23.51
CA SER A 290 11.84 5.20 -24.09
C SER A 290 10.41 5.73 -24.22
N LYS A 291 9.64 5.10 -25.13
CA LYS A 291 8.18 5.34 -25.23
C LYS A 291 7.43 4.93 -23.96
N VAL A 292 7.97 3.95 -23.22
CA VAL A 292 7.43 3.52 -21.93
C VAL A 292 7.58 4.62 -20.90
N ALA A 293 8.77 5.20 -20.76
CA ALA A 293 9.02 6.34 -19.89
C ALA A 293 8.10 7.52 -20.24
N GLN A 294 7.97 7.84 -21.53
CA GLN A 294 7.04 8.88 -21.98
C GLN A 294 5.60 8.63 -21.49
N ALA A 295 5.05 7.42 -21.66
CA ALA A 295 3.70 7.10 -21.20
C ALA A 295 3.55 7.18 -19.67
N ILE A 296 4.56 6.73 -18.91
CA ILE A 296 4.59 6.83 -17.45
C ILE A 296 4.55 8.31 -17.02
N PHE A 297 5.38 9.16 -17.62
CA PHE A 297 5.51 10.56 -17.20
C PHE A 297 4.40 11.46 -17.74
N ASP A 298 3.76 11.12 -18.87
CA ASP A 298 2.51 11.76 -19.31
C ASP A 298 1.41 11.57 -18.26
N ASN A 299 1.24 10.34 -17.76
CA ASN A 299 0.30 10.07 -16.68
C ASN A 299 0.71 10.74 -15.38
N THR A 300 1.99 10.69 -15.03
CA THR A 300 2.50 11.19 -13.75
C THR A 300 2.38 12.70 -13.66
N ALA A 301 2.68 13.43 -14.75
CA ALA A 301 2.55 14.88 -14.80
C ALA A 301 1.10 15.34 -14.66
N LYS A 302 0.15 14.61 -15.29
CA LYS A 302 -1.27 14.96 -15.32
C LYS A 302 -2.02 14.48 -14.07
N VAL A 303 -1.97 13.17 -13.80
CA VAL A 303 -2.78 12.51 -12.75
C VAL A 303 -1.92 12.12 -11.56
N GLY A 304 -0.69 11.67 -11.80
CA GLY A 304 0.21 11.24 -10.73
C GLY A 304 -0.07 9.84 -10.20
N SER A 305 -0.49 8.87 -11.05
CA SER A 305 -0.94 7.53 -10.61
C SER A 305 0.16 6.65 -10.00
N SER A 306 1.41 6.85 -10.41
CA SER A 306 2.54 5.98 -10.06
C SER A 306 3.09 6.22 -8.66
N TYR A 307 3.51 5.13 -8.03
CA TYR A 307 4.55 5.11 -7.02
C TYR A 307 5.88 4.81 -7.69
N PHE A 308 6.92 5.57 -7.38
CA PHE A 308 8.26 5.29 -7.84
C PHE A 308 9.07 4.70 -6.70
N GLN A 309 9.54 3.47 -6.91
CA GLN A 309 10.50 2.85 -6.02
C GLN A 309 11.91 3.22 -6.46
N ASN A 310 12.68 3.80 -5.55
CA ASN A 310 14.03 4.24 -5.81
C ASN A 310 15.01 3.09 -5.57
N PHE A 311 15.60 2.54 -6.63
CA PHE A 311 16.74 1.62 -6.57
C PHE A 311 18.03 2.22 -7.14
N VAL A 312 18.11 3.56 -7.24
CA VAL A 312 19.30 4.27 -7.72
C VAL A 312 19.96 4.97 -6.53
N GLY A 313 19.47 6.16 -6.13
CA GLY A 313 20.05 6.92 -5.02
C GLY A 313 19.99 6.20 -3.68
N SER A 314 18.96 5.36 -3.46
CA SER A 314 18.86 4.54 -2.24
C SER A 314 20.04 3.59 -2.04
N GLN A 315 20.69 3.15 -3.11
CA GLN A 315 21.81 2.20 -3.06
C GLN A 315 23.12 2.81 -2.58
N TRP A 316 23.18 4.14 -2.45
CA TRP A 316 24.42 4.88 -2.20
C TRP A 316 24.29 5.75 -0.95
N MET A 317 25.38 5.88 -0.21
CA MET A 317 25.53 6.82 0.91
C MET A 317 26.75 7.68 0.66
N GLU A 318 26.78 8.85 1.30
CA GLU A 318 27.95 9.68 1.35
C GLU A 318 28.88 9.18 2.46
N GLY A 319 30.09 8.75 2.10
CA GLY A 319 31.13 8.34 3.03
C GLY A 319 31.80 9.55 3.71
N GLU A 320 32.68 9.29 4.69
CA GLU A 320 33.31 10.32 5.53
C GLU A 320 34.06 11.42 4.76
N ASN A 321 34.45 11.16 3.50
CA ASN A 321 35.18 12.09 2.63
C ASN A 321 34.36 12.57 1.42
N GLY A 322 33.03 12.43 1.43
CA GLY A 322 32.16 12.82 0.30
C GLY A 322 32.15 11.81 -0.87
N GLN A 323 32.77 10.64 -0.70
CA GLN A 323 32.76 9.58 -1.72
C GLN A 323 31.47 8.76 -1.65
N ARG A 324 30.96 8.30 -2.80
CA ARG A 324 29.80 7.39 -2.82
C ARG A 324 30.20 6.00 -2.34
N GLU A 325 29.59 5.56 -1.26
CA GLU A 325 29.74 4.22 -0.69
C GLU A 325 28.43 3.44 -0.83
N ARG A 326 28.51 2.12 -0.96
CA ARG A 326 27.29 1.30 -1.08
C ARG A 326 26.54 1.31 0.25
N ASN A 327 25.25 1.61 0.21
CA ASN A 327 24.38 1.57 1.37
C ASN A 327 24.16 0.11 1.81
N PRO A 328 24.68 -0.31 2.98
CA PRO A 328 24.49 -1.67 3.46
C PRO A 328 23.06 -1.94 3.92
N GLU A 329 22.26 -0.90 4.19
CA GLU A 329 20.85 -1.02 4.56
C GLU A 329 19.93 -1.05 3.33
N ALA A 330 20.42 -0.67 2.14
CA ALA A 330 19.61 -0.61 0.94
C ALA A 330 19.24 -1.97 0.36
N TYR A 331 18.02 -2.04 -0.14
CA TYR A 331 17.52 -3.20 -0.85
C TYR A 331 17.98 -3.20 -2.31
N SER A 332 18.60 -4.29 -2.79
CA SER A 332 18.85 -4.45 -4.23
C SER A 332 17.56 -4.72 -5.01
N PRO A 333 17.49 -4.40 -6.32
CA PRO A 333 16.28 -4.62 -7.15
C PRO A 333 15.70 -6.03 -7.10
N GLY A 334 16.54 -7.07 -7.10
CA GLY A 334 16.10 -8.48 -6.95
C GLY A 334 15.81 -8.90 -5.51
N ALA A 335 16.05 -8.03 -4.53
CA ALA A 335 15.88 -8.28 -3.10
C ALA A 335 14.60 -7.67 -2.51
N VAL A 336 13.77 -6.97 -3.31
CA VAL A 336 12.46 -6.44 -2.87
C VAL A 336 11.42 -6.65 -3.96
N ARG A 337 10.24 -7.09 -3.56
CA ARG A 337 9.01 -6.93 -4.34
C ARG A 337 8.00 -6.16 -3.51
N SER A 338 7.35 -5.17 -4.10
CA SER A 338 6.35 -4.35 -3.40
C SER A 338 5.03 -5.13 -3.34
N MET A 339 4.58 -5.50 -2.14
CA MET A 339 3.46 -6.43 -1.96
C MET A 339 2.21 -5.80 -1.33
N CYS A 340 2.24 -4.47 -1.13
CA CYS A 340 1.15 -3.62 -0.65
C CYS A 340 1.49 -2.16 -1.05
N CYS A 341 0.71 -1.17 -0.63
CA CYS A 341 0.87 0.23 -0.99
C CYS A 341 2.31 0.77 -0.88
N ARG A 342 3.08 0.32 0.12
CA ARG A 342 4.45 0.80 0.45
C ARG A 342 5.35 -0.25 1.10
N LEU A 343 4.84 -1.46 1.36
CA LEU A 343 5.54 -2.47 2.16
C LEU A 343 6.81 -2.92 1.45
N GLN A 344 7.96 -2.60 2.04
CA GLN A 344 9.27 -3.11 1.61
C GLN A 344 9.62 -4.37 2.39
N LEU A 345 10.26 -5.31 1.69
CA LEU A 345 10.63 -6.61 2.22
C LEU A 345 12.14 -6.70 2.34
N ASP A 346 12.66 -6.98 3.54
CA ASP A 346 14.05 -7.43 3.64
C ASP A 346 14.15 -8.92 3.32
N LEU A 347 14.42 -9.26 2.06
CA LEU A 347 14.64 -10.65 1.66
C LEU A 347 15.88 -11.29 2.33
N ARG A 348 16.79 -10.52 2.94
CA ARG A 348 17.93 -11.09 3.72
C ARG A 348 17.42 -11.86 4.94
N GLU A 349 16.35 -11.36 5.59
CA GLU A 349 15.72 -12.05 6.72
C GLU A 349 14.98 -13.32 6.29
N LEU A 350 14.41 -13.36 5.08
CA LEU A 350 13.83 -14.58 4.50
C LEU A 350 14.90 -15.59 4.09
N LEU A 351 16.04 -15.12 3.59
CA LEU A 351 17.20 -15.96 3.20
C LEU A 351 17.87 -16.61 4.41
N LYS A 352 17.96 -15.90 5.56
CA LYS A 352 18.44 -16.47 6.84
C LYS A 352 17.61 -17.67 7.31
N ARG A 353 16.35 -17.78 6.88
CA ARG A 353 15.44 -18.89 7.21
C ARG A 353 15.58 -20.10 6.27
N GLY A 354 16.56 -20.10 5.37
CA GLY A 354 16.85 -21.24 4.49
C GLY A 354 15.84 -21.45 3.36
N ASN A 355 14.96 -20.48 3.10
CA ASN A 355 14.12 -20.49 1.91
C ASN A 355 14.94 -20.03 0.70
N GLY A 356 14.87 -20.77 -0.41
CA GLY A 356 15.29 -20.20 -1.68
C GLY A 356 14.52 -18.92 -1.95
N LEU A 357 15.16 -17.92 -2.57
CA LEU A 357 14.55 -16.64 -2.97
C LEU A 357 13.23 -16.81 -3.75
N PHE A 358 13.05 -17.98 -4.37
CA PHE A 358 11.98 -18.30 -5.30
C PHE A 358 10.66 -18.64 -4.60
N GLY A 359 9.62 -17.86 -4.88
CA GLY A 359 8.25 -18.04 -4.37
C GLY A 359 7.99 -17.41 -3.01
N SER A 360 8.99 -17.23 -2.14
CA SER A 360 8.81 -16.57 -0.84
C SER A 360 8.63 -15.05 -0.93
N ALA A 361 9.26 -14.42 -1.92
CA ALA A 361 9.12 -12.98 -2.18
C ALA A 361 7.74 -12.59 -2.75
N GLU A 362 7.04 -13.54 -3.38
CA GLU A 362 5.73 -13.35 -4.03
C GLU A 362 4.53 -13.73 -3.13
N MET A 363 4.78 -14.26 -1.92
CA MET A 363 3.74 -14.74 -0.99
C MET A 363 3.98 -14.16 0.41
N THR A 364 3.63 -12.89 0.56
CA THR A 364 3.97 -12.10 1.76
C THR A 364 3.05 -10.90 1.89
N GLY A 365 3.12 -10.23 3.02
CA GLY A 365 2.23 -9.14 3.41
C GLY A 365 2.36 -8.88 4.90
N SER A 366 1.29 -8.38 5.50
CA SER A 366 1.22 -8.19 6.96
C SER A 366 -0.05 -8.83 7.48
N LEU A 367 0.06 -9.54 8.61
CA LEU A 367 -1.11 -10.11 9.29
C LEU A 367 -1.85 -9.08 10.14
N GLY A 368 -1.18 -8.00 10.53
CA GLY A 368 -1.79 -6.95 11.34
C GLY A 368 -0.87 -5.75 11.51
N VAL A 369 -1.50 -4.60 11.71
CA VAL A 369 -0.84 -3.33 11.98
C VAL A 369 -1.35 -2.78 13.31
N VAL A 370 -0.44 -2.31 14.15
CA VAL A 370 -0.75 -1.52 15.33
C VAL A 370 0.02 -0.20 15.27
N THR A 371 -0.66 0.94 15.36
CA THR A 371 -0.04 2.27 15.34
C THR A 371 -0.05 2.88 16.74
N LEU A 372 1.08 3.42 17.16
CA LEU A 372 1.22 4.13 18.44
C LEU A 372 0.84 5.60 18.28
N ASN A 373 0.16 6.15 19.30
CA ASN A 373 -0.16 7.57 19.38
C ASN A 373 1.01 8.35 19.98
N MET A 374 1.86 8.91 19.11
CA MET A 374 3.11 9.55 19.54
C MET A 374 2.84 10.92 20.16
N ALA A 375 1.86 11.67 19.65
CA ALA A 375 1.51 12.98 20.21
C ALA A 375 1.16 12.90 21.69
N ARG A 376 0.38 11.89 22.09
CA ARG A 376 0.04 11.61 23.49
C ARG A 376 1.27 11.28 24.34
N LEU A 377 2.23 10.51 23.81
CA LEU A 377 3.49 10.23 24.51
C LEU A 377 4.27 11.52 24.79
N GLY A 378 4.43 12.37 23.77
CA GLY A 378 5.11 13.67 23.92
C GLY A 378 4.44 14.55 24.97
N TYR A 379 3.11 14.58 25.00
CA TYR A 379 2.36 15.39 25.96
C TYR A 379 2.48 14.88 27.41
N ARG A 380 2.26 13.58 27.62
CA ARG A 380 2.25 12.98 28.97
C ARG A 380 3.62 13.00 29.64
N PHE A 381 4.70 12.95 28.85
CA PHE A 381 6.07 12.86 29.32
C PHE A 381 6.89 14.09 28.93
N LYS A 382 6.28 15.28 28.85
CA LYS A 382 6.97 16.54 28.55
C LYS A 382 8.25 16.69 29.37
N GLY A 383 9.39 16.82 28.69
CA GLY A 383 10.72 16.93 29.29
C GLY A 383 11.26 15.68 30.00
N ASP A 384 10.48 14.60 30.15
CA ASP A 384 10.88 13.35 30.80
C ASP A 384 11.18 12.27 29.76
N ARG A 385 12.42 12.29 29.25
CA ARG A 385 12.88 11.31 28.27
C ARG A 385 12.83 9.88 28.82
N THR A 386 13.16 9.66 30.10
CA THR A 386 13.17 8.30 30.67
C THR A 386 11.75 7.73 30.76
N GLY A 387 10.80 8.53 31.21
CA GLY A 387 9.38 8.15 31.24
C GLY A 387 8.80 7.89 29.86
N LEU A 388 9.16 8.71 28.86
CA LEU A 388 8.72 8.54 27.47
C LEU A 388 9.13 7.18 26.91
N TYR A 389 10.42 6.81 27.02
CA TYR A 389 10.91 5.53 26.50
C TYR A 389 10.30 4.34 27.25
N LYS A 390 10.10 4.45 28.56
CA LYS A 390 9.45 3.40 29.35
C LYS A 390 8.00 3.16 28.92
N GLU A 391 7.23 4.21 28.64
CA GLU A 391 5.86 4.05 28.15
C GLU A 391 5.84 3.57 26.70
N LEU A 392 6.76 4.06 25.86
CA LEU A 392 6.94 3.55 24.49
C LEU A 392 7.15 2.04 24.49
N ASP A 393 8.06 1.52 25.32
CA ASP A 393 8.32 0.09 25.47
C ASP A 393 7.05 -0.68 25.89
N ARG A 394 6.30 -0.16 26.86
CA ARG A 394 5.03 -0.77 27.29
C ARG A 394 4.02 -0.84 26.14
N LEU A 395 3.86 0.24 25.36
CA LEU A 395 2.95 0.26 24.21
C LEU A 395 3.42 -0.69 23.10
N MET A 396 4.73 -0.81 22.88
CA MET A 396 5.29 -1.78 21.94
C MET A 396 5.05 -3.22 22.39
N ASP A 397 5.18 -3.51 23.68
CA ASP A 397 4.91 -4.85 24.23
C ASP A 397 3.42 -5.23 24.09
N ILE A 398 2.51 -4.28 24.31
CA ILE A 398 1.07 -4.45 24.05
C ILE A 398 0.81 -4.70 22.56
N SER A 399 1.47 -3.94 21.69
CA SER A 399 1.34 -4.08 20.23
C SER A 399 1.80 -5.46 19.77
N LYS A 400 2.97 -5.92 20.25
CA LYS A 400 3.48 -7.28 20.02
C LYS A 400 2.45 -8.33 20.47
N SER A 401 1.95 -8.24 21.71
CA SER A 401 0.98 -9.20 22.24
C SER A 401 -0.30 -9.27 21.40
N THR A 402 -0.81 -8.12 20.98
CA THR A 402 -1.97 -8.02 20.07
C THR A 402 -1.71 -8.73 18.74
N LEU A 403 -0.56 -8.45 18.11
CA LEU A 403 -0.20 -9.01 16.80
C LEU A 403 -0.01 -10.52 16.85
N GLU A 404 0.62 -11.04 17.92
CA GLU A 404 0.80 -12.48 18.11
C GLU A 404 -0.55 -13.20 18.34
N LYS A 405 -1.46 -12.61 19.12
CA LYS A 405 -2.82 -13.15 19.29
C LYS A 405 -3.61 -13.14 18.00
N LYS A 406 -3.56 -12.05 17.23
CA LYS A 406 -4.19 -11.97 15.90
C LYS A 406 -3.65 -13.07 14.99
N ARG A 407 -2.33 -13.25 14.92
CA ARG A 407 -1.69 -14.31 14.13
C ARG A 407 -2.17 -15.70 14.55
N ALA A 408 -2.16 -16.01 15.84
CA ALA A 408 -2.62 -17.30 16.34
C ALA A 408 -4.10 -17.56 16.01
N TYR A 409 -4.96 -16.53 16.16
CA TYR A 409 -6.38 -16.65 15.86
C TYR A 409 -6.65 -16.84 14.36
N VAL A 410 -6.01 -16.03 13.50
CA VAL A 410 -6.13 -16.16 12.04
C VAL A 410 -5.63 -17.53 11.58
N GLN A 411 -4.51 -18.02 12.11
CA GLN A 411 -4.04 -19.39 11.82
C GLN A 411 -5.08 -20.44 12.23
N LYS A 412 -5.66 -20.32 13.43
CA LYS A 412 -6.73 -21.23 13.87
C LYS A 412 -7.94 -21.20 12.94
N MET A 413 -8.33 -20.04 12.43
CA MET A 413 -9.45 -19.92 11.48
C MET A 413 -9.09 -20.46 10.09
N TYR A 414 -7.86 -20.26 9.65
CA TYR A 414 -7.29 -20.85 8.44
C TYR A 414 -7.36 -22.38 8.50
N ASP A 415 -6.90 -22.99 9.60
CA ASP A 415 -6.91 -24.45 9.80
C ASP A 415 -8.34 -25.02 9.85
N ARG A 416 -9.32 -24.21 10.26
CA ARG A 416 -10.75 -24.56 10.25
C ARG A 416 -11.42 -24.39 8.88
N GLY A 417 -10.72 -23.83 7.89
CA GLY A 417 -11.24 -23.62 6.55
C GLY A 417 -12.03 -22.32 6.35
N LEU A 418 -11.83 -21.29 7.20
CA LEU A 418 -12.52 -20.00 7.05
C LEU A 418 -12.04 -19.21 5.82
N TYR A 419 -10.80 -19.43 5.37
CA TYR A 419 -10.18 -18.74 4.23
C TYR A 419 -9.80 -19.74 3.12
N PRO A 420 -10.77 -20.36 2.45
CA PRO A 420 -10.51 -21.45 1.52
C PRO A 420 -9.63 -21.06 0.33
N TYR A 421 -9.77 -19.85 -0.21
CA TYR A 421 -8.92 -19.43 -1.33
C TYR A 421 -7.52 -19.03 -0.87
N THR A 422 -7.41 -18.37 0.28
CA THR A 422 -6.11 -18.10 0.93
C THR A 422 -5.38 -19.42 1.19
N ALA A 423 -6.06 -20.45 1.70
CA ALA A 423 -5.45 -21.76 1.91
C ALA A 423 -4.91 -22.41 0.64
N ARG A 424 -5.57 -22.15 -0.50
CA ARG A 424 -5.16 -22.69 -1.80
C ARG A 424 -3.91 -22.02 -2.38
N TYR A 425 -3.75 -20.71 -2.20
CA TYR A 425 -2.69 -19.92 -2.86
C TYR A 425 -1.61 -19.41 -1.90
N LEU A 426 -1.87 -19.48 -0.60
CA LEU A 426 -0.96 -19.07 0.47
C LEU A 426 -0.90 -20.20 1.53
N PRO A 427 0.05 -21.14 1.40
CA PRO A 427 0.11 -22.33 2.26
C PRO A 427 0.60 -22.04 3.69
N PHE A 428 1.16 -20.85 3.95
CA PHE A 428 1.68 -20.47 5.27
C PHE A 428 1.70 -18.95 5.46
N PHE A 429 1.68 -18.50 6.72
CA PHE A 429 1.87 -17.09 7.08
C PHE A 429 3.27 -16.73 7.59
N ARG A 430 4.25 -17.66 7.50
CA ARG A 430 5.60 -17.45 8.05
C ARG A 430 6.39 -16.30 7.41
N ASN A 431 5.96 -15.85 6.23
CA ASN A 431 6.53 -14.70 5.52
C ASN A 431 5.77 -13.40 5.80
N HIS A 432 4.62 -13.45 6.48
CA HIS A 432 3.83 -12.26 6.78
C HIS A 432 4.36 -11.57 8.03
N PHE A 433 4.49 -10.25 7.96
CA PHE A 433 4.97 -9.40 9.03
C PHE A 433 3.90 -9.13 10.09
N SER A 434 4.37 -8.82 11.28
CA SER A 434 3.64 -8.18 12.37
C SER A 434 4.11 -6.72 12.40
N THR A 435 3.24 -5.78 12.03
CA THR A 435 3.64 -4.39 11.77
C THR A 435 3.31 -3.48 12.95
N ILE A 436 4.30 -2.72 13.40
CA ILE A 436 4.09 -1.62 14.36
C ILE A 436 4.45 -0.32 13.65
N GLY A 437 3.59 0.68 13.75
CA GLY A 437 3.81 1.98 13.15
C GLY A 437 3.59 3.14 14.13
N VAL A 438 3.80 4.35 13.63
CA VAL A 438 3.69 5.59 14.42
C VAL A 438 2.76 6.57 13.73
N ASN A 439 2.13 7.45 14.51
CA ASN A 439 1.42 8.62 14.01
C ASN A 439 1.58 9.80 14.96
N GLY A 440 1.72 11.02 14.41
CA GLY A 440 1.86 12.25 15.18
C GLY A 440 3.25 12.47 15.77
N MET A 441 4.32 12.04 15.09
CA MET A 441 5.70 12.32 15.58
C MET A 441 5.99 13.82 15.61
N ASN A 442 5.49 14.59 14.64
CA ASN A 442 5.60 16.05 14.67
C ASN A 442 5.01 16.63 15.97
N GLU A 443 3.77 16.25 16.28
CA GLU A 443 3.11 16.73 17.49
C GLU A 443 3.72 16.11 18.76
N MET A 444 4.33 14.93 18.69
CA MET A 444 5.11 14.37 19.80
C MET A 444 6.28 15.28 20.14
N VAL A 445 7.11 15.68 19.17
CA VAL A 445 8.26 16.57 19.39
C VAL A 445 7.77 17.89 19.99
N ARG A 446 6.76 18.50 19.37
CA ARG A 446 6.17 19.76 19.84
C ARG A 446 5.68 19.65 21.28
N ASN A 447 4.89 18.63 21.59
CA ASN A 447 4.37 18.45 22.95
C ASN A 447 5.47 18.12 23.98
N PHE A 448 6.49 17.33 23.58
CA PHE A 448 7.58 16.93 24.47
C PHE A 448 8.51 18.10 24.82
N THR A 449 8.74 18.99 23.86
CA THR A 449 9.69 20.11 23.96
C THR A 449 9.04 21.43 24.34
N ASP A 450 7.74 21.45 24.64
CA ASP A 450 6.99 22.70 24.90
C ASP A 450 7.01 23.67 23.71
N ASP A 451 6.73 23.11 22.53
CA ASP A 451 6.62 23.77 21.23
C ASP A 451 7.90 24.48 20.74
N GLN A 452 9.06 24.09 21.28
CA GLN A 452 10.35 24.67 20.87
C GLN A 452 10.90 24.05 19.58
N HIS A 453 10.55 22.78 19.31
CA HIS A 453 11.03 22.02 18.17
C HIS A 453 9.89 21.26 17.49
N ASP A 454 10.05 20.98 16.20
CA ASP A 454 9.18 20.13 15.41
C ASP A 454 9.97 19.36 14.32
N LEU A 455 9.30 18.74 13.35
CA LEU A 455 10.02 17.98 12.30
C LEU A 455 10.63 18.84 11.18
N THR A 456 10.76 20.15 11.39
CA THR A 456 11.37 21.09 10.44
C THR A 456 12.73 21.61 10.90
N ASP A 457 13.17 21.22 12.10
CA ASP A 457 14.49 21.53 12.65
C ASP A 457 15.29 20.27 13.01
N GLU A 458 16.61 20.43 13.11
CA GLU A 458 17.56 19.33 13.32
C GLU A 458 17.29 18.60 14.64
N GLN A 459 17.00 19.31 15.74
CA GLN A 459 16.79 18.68 17.04
C GLN A 459 15.53 17.81 17.06
N GLY A 460 14.44 18.25 16.44
CA GLY A 460 13.22 17.45 16.35
C GLY A 460 13.37 16.22 15.44
N ILE A 461 14.12 16.35 14.34
CA ILE A 461 14.49 15.25 13.46
C ILE A 461 15.36 14.22 14.20
N GLU A 462 16.38 14.66 14.92
CA GLU A 462 17.26 13.79 15.71
C GLU A 462 16.49 13.01 16.78
N LEU A 463 15.68 13.69 17.59
CA LEU A 463 14.85 13.03 18.61
C LEU A 463 13.95 11.95 18.00
N SER A 464 13.38 12.24 16.83
CA SER A 464 12.51 11.29 16.14
C SER A 464 13.28 10.11 15.57
N MET A 465 14.47 10.31 15.01
CA MET A 465 15.34 9.24 14.54
C MET A 465 15.76 8.30 15.69
N GLU A 466 16.17 8.86 16.84
CA GLU A 466 16.54 8.07 18.02
C GLU A 466 15.39 7.17 18.50
N ILE A 467 14.17 7.69 18.53
CA ILE A 467 12.97 6.94 18.90
C ILE A 467 12.70 5.81 17.89
N LEU A 468 12.77 6.10 16.59
CA LEU A 468 12.57 5.08 15.55
C LEU A 468 13.64 3.98 15.59
N ASP A 469 14.91 4.34 15.87
CA ASP A 469 15.99 3.36 16.04
C ASP A 469 15.77 2.49 17.29
N HIS A 470 15.30 3.07 18.39
CA HIS A 470 14.91 2.32 19.58
C HIS A 470 13.77 1.33 19.28
N MET A 471 12.74 1.77 18.54
CA MET A 471 11.65 0.89 18.11
C MET A 471 12.17 -0.26 17.23
N ARG A 472 13.09 0.00 16.28
CA ARG A 472 13.72 -1.05 15.47
C ARG A 472 14.46 -2.07 16.35
N ALA A 473 15.21 -1.61 17.35
CA ALA A 473 15.92 -2.50 18.28
C ALA A 473 14.94 -3.42 19.04
N ARG A 474 13.84 -2.86 19.59
CA ARG A 474 12.78 -3.64 20.25
C ARG A 474 12.15 -4.67 19.31
N MET A 475 11.93 -4.32 18.04
CA MET A 475 11.39 -5.25 17.05
C MET A 475 12.31 -6.43 16.80
N ILE A 476 13.62 -6.23 16.74
CA ILE A 476 14.59 -7.33 16.59
C ILE A 476 14.42 -8.32 17.75
N GLU A 477 14.34 -7.83 18.99
CA GLU A 477 14.09 -8.70 20.16
C GLU A 477 12.76 -9.47 20.03
N TYR A 478 11.71 -8.85 19.50
CA TYR A 478 10.44 -9.53 19.27
C TYR A 478 10.56 -10.63 18.20
N GLN A 479 11.30 -10.38 17.12
CA GLN A 479 11.54 -11.39 16.09
C GLN A 479 12.30 -12.59 16.65
N GLU A 480 13.34 -12.34 17.45
CA GLU A 480 14.13 -13.40 18.09
C GLU A 480 13.27 -14.20 19.09
N ALA A 481 12.46 -13.52 19.90
CA ALA A 481 11.63 -14.15 20.93
C ALA A 481 10.46 -14.97 20.36
N THR A 482 9.85 -14.52 19.25
CA THR A 482 8.63 -15.13 18.70
C THR A 482 8.88 -16.01 17.48
N GLY A 483 9.99 -15.81 16.77
CA GLY A 483 10.24 -16.40 15.46
C GLY A 483 9.40 -15.79 14.33
N ASN A 484 8.57 -14.77 14.60
CA ASN A 484 7.79 -14.06 13.57
C ASN A 484 8.54 -12.84 13.05
N LEU A 485 8.18 -12.39 11.84
CA LEU A 485 8.77 -11.19 11.24
C LEU A 485 8.07 -9.93 11.76
N TYR A 486 8.84 -8.88 12.04
CA TYR A 486 8.37 -7.58 12.49
C TYR A 486 8.96 -6.47 11.64
N ASN A 487 8.20 -5.41 11.44
CA ASN A 487 8.65 -4.24 10.68
C ASN A 487 8.06 -2.94 11.23
N LEU A 488 8.79 -1.85 10.97
CA LEU A 488 8.41 -0.49 11.33
C LEU A 488 7.84 0.23 10.12
N GLU A 489 6.58 0.65 10.20
CA GLU A 489 5.88 1.28 9.07
C GLU A 489 5.53 2.74 9.36
N ALA A 490 5.71 3.60 8.34
CA ALA A 490 5.11 4.91 8.29
C ALA A 490 3.63 4.76 7.91
N THR A 491 2.81 4.31 8.87
CA THR A 491 1.43 3.92 8.61
C THR A 491 0.66 5.04 7.90
N PRO A 492 -0.12 4.77 6.83
CA PRO A 492 -0.92 5.80 6.14
C PRO A 492 -1.98 6.46 7.03
N ALA A 493 -2.41 5.76 8.10
CA ALA A 493 -3.22 6.26 9.20
C ALA A 493 -4.46 7.11 8.81
N GLU A 494 -5.12 6.82 7.67
CA GLU A 494 -6.13 7.70 7.05
C GLU A 494 -7.20 8.19 8.05
N GLY A 495 -7.90 7.27 8.71
CA GLY A 495 -8.85 7.60 9.79
C GLY A 495 -8.21 7.72 11.17
N THR A 496 -7.01 7.15 11.35
CA THR A 496 -6.32 7.13 12.65
C THR A 496 -5.80 8.50 13.06
N THR A 497 -5.35 9.31 12.09
CA THR A 497 -4.86 10.69 12.35
C THR A 497 -5.93 11.55 13.01
N TYR A 498 -7.17 11.46 12.54
CA TYR A 498 -8.32 12.15 13.12
C TYR A 498 -8.75 11.52 14.45
N ARG A 499 -8.78 10.19 14.52
CA ARG A 499 -9.23 9.45 15.71
C ARG A 499 -8.40 9.78 16.94
N PHE A 500 -7.07 9.76 16.81
CA PHE A 500 -6.17 10.08 17.92
C PHE A 500 -6.35 11.52 18.38
N ALA A 501 -6.28 12.47 17.45
CA ALA A 501 -6.52 13.90 17.71
C ALA A 501 -7.84 14.16 18.44
N LYS A 502 -8.94 13.60 17.92
CA LYS A 502 -10.28 13.71 18.50
C LYS A 502 -10.38 13.09 19.89
N GLU A 503 -9.78 11.93 20.12
CA GLU A 503 -9.84 11.28 21.42
C GLU A 503 -8.98 12.03 22.44
N ASP A 504 -7.80 12.48 22.05
CA ASP A 504 -6.92 13.27 22.90
C ASP A 504 -7.50 14.63 23.28
N ALA A 505 -8.19 15.30 22.36
CA ALA A 505 -8.86 16.57 22.65
C ALA A 505 -9.86 16.48 23.81
N LYS A 506 -10.46 15.31 24.05
CA LYS A 506 -11.41 15.09 25.16
C LYS A 506 -10.72 14.99 26.52
N HIS A 507 -9.52 14.40 26.55
CA HIS A 507 -8.82 14.04 27.79
C HIS A 507 -7.68 15.01 28.14
N TYR A 508 -7.14 15.72 27.15
CA TYR A 508 -5.95 16.56 27.28
C TYR A 508 -6.18 17.95 26.65
N PRO A 509 -6.88 18.89 27.33
CA PRO A 509 -7.24 20.20 26.77
C PRO A 509 -6.08 21.09 26.31
N GLY A 510 -4.83 20.78 26.70
CA GLY A 510 -3.64 21.53 26.32
C GLY A 510 -2.70 20.80 25.34
N ILE A 511 -3.10 19.64 24.81
CA ILE A 511 -2.28 18.91 23.85
C ILE A 511 -2.21 19.66 22.52
N LEU A 512 -1.00 19.82 22.00
CA LEU A 512 -0.76 20.43 20.70
C LEU A 512 -1.14 19.45 19.59
N GLN A 513 -1.90 19.94 18.62
CA GLN A 513 -2.40 19.19 17.46
C GLN A 513 -2.30 20.06 16.20
N ALA A 514 -2.39 19.45 15.01
CA ALA A 514 -2.53 20.18 13.75
C ALA A 514 -4.01 20.44 13.41
N GLY A 515 -4.27 21.32 12.44
CA GLY A 515 -5.61 21.74 12.07
C GLY A 515 -6.31 22.61 13.13
N CYS A 516 -7.60 22.88 12.90
CA CYS A 516 -8.39 23.77 13.76
C CYS A 516 -9.87 23.37 13.83
N GLY A 517 -10.53 23.77 14.93
CA GLY A 517 -11.94 23.48 15.16
C GLY A 517 -12.23 21.98 15.15
N GLU A 518 -13.18 21.55 14.33
CA GLU A 518 -13.50 20.12 14.17
C GLU A 518 -12.54 19.37 13.23
N ASN A 519 -11.70 20.08 12.46
CA ASN A 519 -10.78 19.52 11.47
C ASN A 519 -9.37 19.31 12.05
N ILE A 520 -9.28 18.95 13.33
CA ILE A 520 -8.02 18.60 14.00
C ILE A 520 -7.47 17.27 13.49
N TYR A 521 -6.15 17.11 13.47
CA TYR A 521 -5.50 15.85 13.10
C TYR A 521 -4.08 15.78 13.66
N TYR A 522 -3.49 14.59 13.63
CA TYR A 522 -2.06 14.40 13.81
C TYR A 522 -1.35 14.16 12.48
N THR A 523 -0.19 14.78 12.32
CA THR A 523 0.63 14.68 11.11
C THR A 523 1.01 13.22 10.87
N ASN A 524 0.91 12.77 9.61
CA ASN A 524 1.04 11.35 9.31
C ASN A 524 2.45 10.84 9.67
N SER A 525 2.56 9.69 10.35
CA SER A 525 3.86 9.09 10.73
C SER A 525 4.86 10.10 11.30
N SER A 526 5.98 10.32 10.59
CA SER A 526 7.01 11.33 10.84
C SER A 526 7.19 12.31 9.66
N GLN A 527 6.08 12.66 9.00
CA GLN A 527 6.09 13.68 7.96
C GLN A 527 6.25 15.07 8.58
N ILE A 528 6.80 16.01 7.80
CA ILE A 528 6.77 17.44 8.16
C ILE A 528 5.32 17.97 8.23
N PRO A 529 5.07 19.08 8.95
CA PRO A 529 3.77 19.74 8.96
C PRO A 529 3.25 20.05 7.55
N ALA A 530 1.97 19.81 7.29
CA ALA A 530 1.39 19.94 5.94
C ALA A 530 1.52 21.37 5.37
N GLY A 531 1.50 22.39 6.23
CA GLY A 531 1.62 23.80 5.85
C GLY A 531 3.04 24.35 5.77
N HIS A 532 4.09 23.53 5.94
CA HIS A 532 5.45 24.03 6.14
C HIS A 532 6.05 24.75 4.93
N THR A 533 6.18 24.08 3.78
CA THR A 533 6.90 24.61 2.61
C THR A 533 6.19 24.36 1.29
N ASP A 534 6.44 25.24 0.30
CA ASP A 534 6.08 25.05 -1.11
C ASP A 534 7.25 24.53 -1.96
N ASP A 535 8.42 24.33 -1.33
CA ASP A 535 9.61 23.83 -1.99
C ASP A 535 9.74 22.30 -1.80
N PRO A 536 9.62 21.52 -2.88
CA PRO A 536 9.74 20.07 -2.77
C PRO A 536 11.15 19.61 -2.34
N PHE A 537 12.21 20.36 -2.65
CA PHE A 537 13.57 19.97 -2.28
C PHE A 537 13.85 20.21 -0.79
N GLU A 538 13.34 21.30 -0.22
CA GLU A 538 13.39 21.50 1.24
C GLU A 538 12.67 20.36 1.97
N ALA A 539 11.48 19.97 1.49
CA ALA A 539 10.76 18.83 2.06
C ALA A 539 11.53 17.51 1.91
N LEU A 540 12.18 17.28 0.76
CA LEU A 540 13.01 16.10 0.52
C LEU A 540 14.21 16.06 1.47
N GLU A 541 14.93 17.16 1.67
CA GLU A 541 16.07 17.25 2.59
C GLU A 541 15.67 16.89 4.02
N LEU A 542 14.60 17.52 4.53
CA LEU A 542 14.10 17.28 5.90
C LEU A 542 13.62 15.84 6.11
N GLN A 543 13.14 15.18 5.06
CA GLN A 543 12.53 13.85 5.15
C GLN A 543 13.47 12.71 4.76
N ASN A 544 14.56 12.98 4.05
CA ASN A 544 15.44 11.94 3.47
C ASN A 544 15.91 10.92 4.52
N LYS A 545 16.52 11.40 5.61
CA LYS A 545 17.04 10.54 6.69
C LYS A 545 15.92 9.85 7.47
N LEU A 546 14.85 10.58 7.82
CA LEU A 546 13.73 10.06 8.61
C LEU A 546 13.00 8.93 7.89
N GLN A 547 12.70 9.10 6.61
CA GLN A 547 11.96 8.09 5.86
C GLN A 547 12.78 6.80 5.67
N CYS A 548 14.11 6.87 5.64
CA CYS A 548 14.98 5.71 5.60
C CYS A 548 14.98 4.87 6.89
N LYS A 549 14.41 5.36 8.00
CA LYS A 549 14.31 4.58 9.25
C LYS A 549 13.22 3.50 9.22
N TYR A 550 12.29 3.56 8.29
CA TYR A 550 11.20 2.61 8.19
C TYR A 550 11.60 1.36 7.41
N THR A 551 11.49 0.19 8.05
CA THR A 551 11.80 -1.11 7.42
C THR A 551 10.60 -1.74 6.72
N GLY A 552 9.40 -1.34 7.12
CA GLY A 552 8.12 -1.91 6.70
C GLY A 552 7.35 -1.12 5.67
N GLY A 553 7.90 0.00 5.22
CA GLY A 553 7.30 0.82 4.18
C GLY A 553 7.15 2.28 4.58
N THR A 554 7.53 3.14 3.65
CA THR A 554 7.41 4.60 3.71
C THR A 554 7.13 5.12 2.32
N VAL A 555 6.62 6.35 2.21
CA VAL A 555 6.66 7.15 0.99
C VAL A 555 6.66 8.62 1.37
N LEU A 556 7.28 9.44 0.52
CA LEU A 556 7.05 10.88 0.52
C LEU A 556 6.16 11.26 -0.67
N HIS A 557 5.02 11.88 -0.37
CA HIS A 557 4.13 12.40 -1.41
C HIS A 557 4.53 13.83 -1.77
N LEU A 558 4.92 14.04 -3.01
CA LEU A 558 5.19 15.36 -3.55
C LEU A 558 3.87 15.96 -4.05
N TYR A 559 3.12 16.57 -3.13
CA TYR A 559 1.80 17.17 -3.38
C TYR A 559 1.92 18.48 -4.17
N MET A 560 1.79 18.38 -5.48
CA MET A 560 1.86 19.52 -6.41
C MET A 560 0.53 20.29 -6.43
N GLY A 561 0.58 21.61 -6.60
CA GLY A 561 -0.62 22.46 -6.62
C GLY A 561 -1.51 22.25 -7.84
N GLU A 562 -0.92 21.79 -8.94
CA GLU A 562 -1.58 21.45 -10.19
C GLU A 562 -0.75 20.41 -10.96
N LYS A 563 -1.19 20.06 -12.18
CA LYS A 563 -0.39 19.22 -13.08
C LYS A 563 0.94 19.89 -13.41
N LEU A 564 1.98 19.09 -13.67
CA LEU A 564 3.23 19.63 -14.20
C LEU A 564 3.05 20.04 -15.67
N SER A 565 3.88 20.98 -16.11
CA SER A 565 3.85 21.60 -17.44
C SER A 565 3.89 20.57 -18.58
N CYS A 566 4.70 19.52 -18.43
CA CYS A 566 4.80 18.41 -19.38
C CYS A 566 5.46 17.17 -18.76
N ALA A 567 5.36 16.04 -19.46
CA ALA A 567 6.04 14.81 -19.09
C ALA A 567 7.56 14.99 -18.93
N GLU A 568 8.20 15.79 -19.79
CA GLU A 568 9.64 16.00 -19.75
C GLU A 568 10.08 16.76 -18.48
N ALA A 569 9.30 17.75 -18.02
CA ALA A 569 9.56 18.42 -16.75
C ALA A 569 9.38 17.46 -15.56
N CYS A 570 8.31 16.66 -15.57
CA CYS A 570 8.06 15.64 -14.54
C CYS A 570 9.16 14.58 -14.50
N LYS A 571 9.61 14.13 -15.67
CA LYS A 571 10.70 13.17 -15.84
C LYS A 571 11.99 13.69 -15.23
N ARG A 572 12.41 14.91 -15.59
CA ARG A 572 13.61 15.56 -15.02
C ARG A 572 13.52 15.68 -13.51
N PHE A 573 12.35 16.06 -13.00
CA PHE A 573 12.13 16.17 -11.55
C PHE A 573 12.32 14.82 -10.85
N VAL A 574 11.59 13.80 -11.30
CA VAL A 574 11.63 12.45 -10.70
C VAL A 574 13.03 11.86 -10.80
N LYS A 575 13.70 11.99 -11.95
CA LYS A 575 15.10 11.57 -12.14
C LYS A 575 16.03 12.22 -11.12
N LYS A 576 15.94 13.55 -10.99
CA LYS A 576 16.75 14.31 -10.03
C LYS A 576 16.49 13.87 -8.60
N VAL A 577 15.23 13.61 -8.21
CA VAL A 577 14.93 13.13 -6.85
C VAL A 577 15.52 11.74 -6.63
N ILE A 578 15.32 10.83 -7.58
CA ILE A 578 15.76 9.43 -7.46
C ILE A 578 17.30 9.31 -7.44
N GLU A 579 18.02 10.16 -8.17
CA GLU A 579 19.49 10.13 -8.23
C GLU A 579 20.19 10.78 -7.03
N ASN A 580 19.54 11.73 -6.35
CA ASN A 580 20.16 12.53 -5.29
C ASN A 580 19.69 12.16 -3.87
N TYR A 581 18.54 11.50 -3.74
CA TYR A 581 17.98 11.16 -2.43
C TYR A 581 17.94 9.65 -2.19
N GLN A 582 17.96 9.26 -0.92
CA GLN A 582 17.89 7.86 -0.47
C GLN A 582 16.46 7.39 -0.21
N LEU A 583 15.48 8.30 -0.26
CA LEU A 583 14.07 8.00 0.00
C LEU A 583 13.61 6.76 -0.79
N PRO A 584 13.07 5.73 -0.11
CA PRO A 584 12.76 4.46 -0.78
C PRO A 584 11.59 4.56 -1.77
N TYR A 585 10.61 5.42 -1.48
CA TYR A 585 9.48 5.68 -2.35
C TYR A 585 9.13 7.16 -2.40
N ILE A 586 8.74 7.60 -3.59
CA ILE A 586 8.12 8.89 -3.82
C ILE A 586 6.88 8.76 -4.70
N THR A 587 6.01 9.75 -4.63
CA THR A 587 4.99 9.99 -5.66
C THR A 587 5.02 11.45 -6.09
N ILE A 588 4.67 11.72 -7.35
CA ILE A 588 4.24 13.05 -7.77
C ILE A 588 2.72 13.07 -7.70
N THR A 589 2.16 14.02 -6.96
CA THR A 589 0.73 14.06 -6.65
C THR A 589 0.13 15.42 -7.03
N PRO A 590 -0.23 15.62 -8.29
CA PRO A 590 -1.01 16.79 -8.71
C PRO A 590 -2.37 16.85 -8.01
N VAL A 591 -2.79 18.06 -7.61
CA VAL A 591 -4.19 18.38 -7.37
C VAL A 591 -4.83 18.81 -8.68
N PHE A 592 -6.05 18.36 -8.91
CA PHE A 592 -6.83 18.75 -10.09
C PHE A 592 -8.32 18.66 -9.79
N SER A 593 -9.13 19.24 -10.66
CA SER A 593 -10.58 19.21 -10.51
C SER A 593 -11.24 18.58 -11.73
N THR A 594 -12.43 18.01 -11.57
CA THR A 594 -13.21 17.46 -12.69
C THR A 594 -14.62 18.04 -12.69
N CYS A 595 -15.02 18.60 -13.83
CA CYS A 595 -16.38 19.03 -14.14
C CYS A 595 -17.08 17.97 -14.99
N GLU A 596 -18.37 17.70 -14.74
CA GLU A 596 -19.13 16.73 -15.52
C GLU A 596 -19.26 17.11 -17.00
N THR A 597 -19.30 18.41 -17.29
CA THR A 597 -19.45 18.94 -18.65
C THR A 597 -18.10 19.19 -19.33
N HIS A 598 -17.14 19.79 -18.62
CA HIS A 598 -15.87 20.27 -19.19
C HIS A 598 -14.68 19.33 -18.93
N GLY A 599 -14.86 18.28 -18.12
CA GLY A 599 -13.82 17.30 -17.82
C GLY A 599 -12.75 17.86 -16.87
N TYR A 600 -11.50 17.55 -17.18
CA TYR A 600 -10.33 17.87 -16.35
C TYR A 600 -10.05 19.38 -16.28
N LEU A 601 -9.76 19.89 -15.08
CA LEU A 601 -9.41 21.27 -14.78
C LEU A 601 -8.10 21.32 -13.98
N ASP A 602 -7.26 22.29 -14.28
CA ASP A 602 -5.95 22.45 -13.65
C ASP A 602 -6.10 22.99 -12.22
N GLY A 603 -5.50 22.26 -11.26
CA GLY A 603 -5.48 22.62 -9.86
C GLY A 603 -6.83 22.46 -9.14
N GLU A 604 -6.88 23.01 -7.93
CA GLU A 604 -8.09 23.07 -7.11
C GLU A 604 -9.03 24.18 -7.61
N GLN A 605 -10.19 23.79 -8.11
CA GLN A 605 -11.20 24.67 -8.70
C GLN A 605 -12.59 24.25 -8.19
N PRO A 606 -13.02 24.68 -6.99
CA PRO A 606 -14.30 24.23 -6.41
C PRO A 606 -15.52 24.47 -7.31
N GLU A 607 -15.46 25.49 -8.16
CA GLU A 607 -16.44 25.79 -9.20
C GLU A 607 -15.76 25.78 -10.57
N CYS A 608 -16.46 25.26 -11.59
CA CYS A 608 -15.92 25.18 -12.94
C CYS A 608 -15.82 26.60 -13.54
N PRO A 609 -14.64 27.02 -14.04
CA PRO A 609 -14.48 28.36 -14.63
C PRO A 609 -15.27 28.57 -15.94
N HIS A 610 -15.82 27.50 -16.51
CA HIS A 610 -16.55 27.53 -17.78
C HIS A 610 -18.08 27.51 -17.62
N CYS A 611 -18.64 26.75 -16.67
CA CYS A 611 -20.10 26.69 -16.42
C CYS A 611 -20.54 27.15 -15.02
N GLY A 612 -19.64 27.37 -14.07
CA GLY A 612 -19.99 27.73 -12.69
C GLY A 612 -20.55 26.58 -11.84
N GLU A 613 -20.62 25.35 -12.37
CA GLU A 613 -21.07 24.17 -11.62
C GLU A 613 -20.00 23.71 -10.63
N GLU A 614 -20.43 23.10 -9.51
CA GLU A 614 -19.54 22.49 -8.52
C GLU A 614 -18.68 21.39 -9.17
N THR A 615 -17.40 21.35 -8.82
CA THR A 615 -16.47 20.34 -9.33
C THR A 615 -16.10 19.33 -8.26
N ASN A 616 -15.54 18.20 -8.70
CA ASN A 616 -14.86 17.28 -7.80
C ASN A 616 -13.37 17.62 -7.79
N VAL A 617 -12.84 18.09 -6.67
CA VAL A 617 -11.40 18.27 -6.44
C VAL A 617 -10.80 16.90 -6.09
N TRP A 618 -9.78 16.48 -6.82
CA TRP A 618 -9.09 15.19 -6.67
C TRP A 618 -7.66 15.37 -6.20
N THR A 619 -7.26 14.51 -5.27
CA THR A 619 -5.86 14.32 -4.88
C THR A 619 -5.70 12.96 -4.20
N ARG A 620 -4.48 12.59 -3.78
CA ARG A 620 -4.26 11.41 -2.96
C ARG A 620 -4.63 11.71 -1.51
N VAL A 621 -5.62 11.00 -0.97
CA VAL A 621 -5.98 11.13 0.44
C VAL A 621 -4.80 10.79 1.33
N MET A 622 -4.17 9.66 1.06
CA MET A 622 -2.91 9.21 1.65
C MET A 622 -2.17 8.39 0.62
N GLY A 623 -2.80 7.36 0.03
CA GLY A 623 -2.11 6.48 -0.92
C GLY A 623 -2.76 6.30 -2.28
N TYR A 624 -3.97 6.79 -2.48
CA TYR A 624 -4.77 6.55 -3.67
C TYR A 624 -5.68 7.75 -3.92
N PHE A 625 -6.13 7.93 -5.16
CA PHE A 625 -6.93 9.09 -5.55
C PHE A 625 -8.39 8.96 -5.13
N ARG A 626 -8.89 10.01 -4.48
CA ARG A 626 -10.30 10.21 -4.17
C ARG A 626 -10.67 11.69 -4.26
N PRO A 627 -11.95 12.02 -4.46
CA PRO A 627 -12.42 13.39 -4.30
C PRO A 627 -12.22 13.85 -2.86
N VAL A 628 -11.78 15.08 -2.66
CA VAL A 628 -11.62 15.71 -1.33
C VAL A 628 -12.95 15.70 -0.56
N ALA A 629 -14.09 15.77 -1.27
CA ALA A 629 -15.41 15.63 -0.67
C ALA A 629 -15.59 14.30 0.11
N SER A 630 -14.95 13.22 -0.35
CA SER A 630 -14.98 11.89 0.27
C SER A 630 -14.03 11.73 1.46
N PHE A 631 -13.13 12.69 1.71
CA PHE A 631 -12.17 12.60 2.80
C PHE A 631 -12.87 12.70 4.17
N ASN A 632 -12.29 12.05 5.17
CA ASN A 632 -12.69 12.26 6.56
C ASN A 632 -12.35 13.67 7.05
N THR A 633 -12.93 14.06 8.18
CA THR A 633 -12.80 15.40 8.76
C THR A 633 -11.35 15.82 9.00
N GLY A 634 -10.51 14.94 9.56
CA GLY A 634 -9.09 15.24 9.79
C GLY A 634 -8.32 15.41 8.48
N LYS A 635 -8.57 14.55 7.47
CA LYS A 635 -7.93 14.67 6.15
C LYS A 635 -8.39 15.89 5.35
N LYS A 636 -9.62 16.37 5.57
CA LYS A 636 -10.06 17.69 5.09
C LYS A 636 -9.31 18.83 5.77
N GLY A 637 -9.01 18.70 7.06
CA GLY A 637 -8.14 19.63 7.79
C GLY A 637 -6.73 19.68 7.22
N GLU A 638 -6.13 18.50 7.07
CA GLU A 638 -4.79 18.35 6.49
C GLU A 638 -4.71 18.92 5.06
N HIS A 639 -5.71 18.66 4.21
CA HIS A 639 -5.78 19.23 2.86
C HIS A 639 -5.86 20.75 2.88
N LYS A 640 -6.72 21.34 3.73
CA LYS A 640 -6.89 22.79 3.84
C LYS A 640 -5.64 23.52 4.34
N GLU A 641 -4.88 22.88 5.23
CA GLU A 641 -3.64 23.45 5.76
C GLU A 641 -2.46 23.27 4.79
N ARG A 642 -2.59 22.34 3.84
CA ARG A 642 -1.48 21.93 2.98
C ARG A 642 -0.96 23.07 2.14
N LYS A 643 0.36 23.29 2.22
CA LYS A 643 1.08 24.12 1.28
C LYS A 643 1.55 23.23 0.14
N HIS A 644 0.98 23.43 -1.04
CA HIS A 644 1.31 22.62 -2.21
C HIS A 644 2.65 23.03 -2.83
N PHE A 645 3.38 22.05 -3.34
CA PHE A 645 4.64 22.26 -4.04
C PHE A 645 4.41 22.91 -5.41
N LEU A 646 5.32 23.81 -5.78
CA LEU A 646 5.24 24.59 -7.00
C LEU A 646 6.30 24.15 -8.02
N GLU A 647 5.90 23.92 -9.27
CA GLU A 647 6.83 23.49 -10.33
C GLU A 647 7.99 24.48 -10.55
N ARG A 648 7.74 25.79 -10.44
CA ARG A 648 8.80 26.81 -10.56
C ARG A 648 9.97 26.64 -9.57
N ARG A 649 9.74 26.01 -8.41
CA ARG A 649 10.79 25.72 -7.43
C ARG A 649 11.71 24.60 -7.93
N ILE A 650 11.16 23.69 -8.73
CA ILE A 650 11.90 22.60 -9.35
C ILE A 650 12.90 23.14 -10.36
N GLU A 651 12.46 24.10 -11.18
CA GLU A 651 13.28 24.73 -12.23
C GLU A 651 14.33 25.68 -11.67
N SER A 652 14.05 26.40 -10.58
CA SER A 652 15.04 27.27 -9.93
C SER A 652 16.14 26.52 -9.20
N ALA A 653 15.97 25.22 -8.97
CA ALA A 653 16.87 24.40 -8.19
C ALA A 653 18.08 23.89 -8.99
N ASP A 654 18.61 24.63 -9.98
CA ASP A 654 19.97 24.45 -10.52
C ASP A 654 21.07 24.73 -9.47
N LEU A 655 20.80 24.37 -8.21
CA LEU A 655 21.67 24.41 -7.05
C LEU A 655 22.76 23.32 -7.08
N PHE A 656 22.68 22.37 -8.01
CA PHE A 656 23.62 21.24 -8.10
C PHE A 656 24.49 21.23 -9.37
N GLU A 657 24.40 22.24 -10.25
CA GLU A 657 25.34 22.35 -11.39
C GLU A 657 26.69 22.99 -11.02
N ASN A 658 26.90 23.34 -9.75
CA ASN A 658 28.17 23.90 -9.25
C ASN A 658 28.65 23.25 -7.93
N ALA A 659 28.63 21.92 -7.84
CA ALA A 659 29.32 21.17 -6.79
C ALA A 659 30.24 20.10 -7.39
#